data_AF-A0A8N5HWH0-F1
#
_entry.id   AF-A0A8N5HWH0-F1
#
_cell.length_a   1.000
_cell.length_b   1.000
_cell.length_c   1.000
_cell.angle_alpha   90.00
_cell.angle_beta   90.00
_cell.angle_gamma   90.00
#
_symmetry.space_group_name_H-M   'P 1'
#
loop_
_entity.id
_entity.type
_entity.pdbx_description
1 polymer ?
#
loop_
_entity_poly.entity_id
_entity_poly.type
_entity_poly.pdbx_seq_one_letter_code
_entity_poly.pdbx_strand_id
1 'polypeptide(L)'
;MGMLDPQGCTWRLPALLSPPDAEKTPGYWNKGARRRLELALALQPAAQRAKNIILFMGDGMGLSTMSAARIYKGQLAGASGEESVLAMETFPHMALAKTYTIDRQVPDSAGTGTAYLCGVKANAKTLGLSGAAVYGKCHTTFGNEVDSVLHRARLAGKSVGIVTTTRVQHASPGAAYAHSASRSWYADANMPKEALQDGCKDIAYQLVHNTDINVILGGGRMYMTPRQTPDPEYPEDPDQNGTRKDGRNLIAEWLSAKQGARYVWDKKGLDAVKDDSVSHLMGRSITGCFLPSPVAMLPPPLSGGSTDPSIVEMTEKAIRILRRNPKGFFLFVEGGRIDHGHHSGRAKQALMEAVMLDRAVARAGELTSPADTLTVVTADHSHVFTFGGSTPRGNSIFGLAPKKAKDKRAYTSILYGNGPGYSIRDGARPAASLPAAEDKDYRQQAAVPLETETHSGEDVVVLAQGPMAHLFHGVQEQHYIAHTMAYAACLEPYATEPGCRAARRASHGPRCSPQPLLALLALCMAALTGRAEEENPSFWYKQAAAAIDASFNIQPRIHEAKNLIIFLGDGFGVPSITATRILKAQQQGKLGPETPLALDAFPYMALSKTYNVDRHVPDSAGTGTAYLCGVKGNYKTIGVSAAARYGECSTTFGNEVISVMERARKAVYGLTWTQKQPVRTQRPWLVWWGGAGGHHCPPSPPSLPSTVQFDYQPQAAVPLESETHGGEDVAILAKGPMAHLFHGVQEQTYVAHAMAYAACIEPYTDCRQRNSGPGTRGAPLALLLPALLLHLFR
;
A
#
# COMPACT_ATOMS: atom_id res chain seq x y z
N MET A 1 9.68 19.86 24.20
CA MET A 1 10.50 19.58 25.39
C MET A 1 9.56 19.22 26.53
N GLY A 2 9.54 17.95 26.93
CA GLY A 2 8.81 17.46 28.11
C GLY A 2 9.82 16.79 29.05
N MET A 3 9.76 17.15 30.33
CA MET A 3 10.66 16.68 31.39
C MET A 3 10.34 15.23 31.81
N LEU A 4 11.38 14.46 32.12
CA LEU A 4 11.34 13.12 32.71
C LEU A 4 11.07 13.20 34.22
N ASP A 5 10.21 12.32 34.74
CA ASP A 5 10.06 12.01 36.16
C ASP A 5 11.09 10.93 36.56
N PRO A 6 11.88 11.05 37.64
CA PRO A 6 13.02 10.18 37.94
C PRO A 6 12.70 8.84 38.63
N GLN A 7 11.45 8.41 38.75
CA GLN A 7 11.12 7.16 39.48
C GLN A 7 10.43 6.13 38.57
N GLY A 8 11.15 5.04 38.32
CA GLY A 8 10.75 3.97 37.41
C GLY A 8 9.50 3.19 37.82
N CYS A 9 8.95 2.51 36.81
CA CYS A 9 7.96 1.42 36.88
C CYS A 9 6.52 1.79 37.30
N THR A 10 5.83 2.59 36.49
CA THR A 10 4.39 2.38 36.20
C THR A 10 4.05 2.83 34.77
N TRP A 11 3.55 1.92 33.94
CA TRP A 11 2.92 2.29 32.66
C TRP A 11 1.59 2.97 32.99
N ARG A 12 1.54 4.31 32.96
CA ARG A 12 0.24 5.01 32.93
C ARG A 12 -0.42 4.68 31.60
N LEU A 13 -1.64 4.13 31.64
CA LEU A 13 -2.54 4.08 30.49
C LEU A 13 -2.58 5.48 29.86
N PRO A 14 -2.37 5.64 28.54
CA PRO A 14 -2.60 6.93 27.91
C PRO A 14 -4.07 7.27 28.17
N ALA A 15 -4.33 8.43 28.77
CA ALA A 15 -5.68 8.97 28.82
C ALA A 15 -6.23 9.01 27.38
N LEU A 16 -7.52 8.66 27.20
CA LEU A 16 -8.19 8.81 25.90
C LEU A 16 -7.93 10.23 25.37
N LEU A 17 -7.14 10.32 24.30
CA LEU A 17 -6.82 11.60 23.69
C LEU A 17 -8.09 12.09 23.01
N SER A 18 -8.64 13.19 23.54
CA SER A 18 -9.87 13.75 23.01
C SER A 18 -9.60 14.45 21.67
N PRO A 19 -10.48 14.29 20.67
CA PRO A 19 -10.40 15.01 19.41
C PRO A 19 -10.33 16.53 19.63
N PRO A 20 -9.61 17.28 18.76
CA PRO A 20 -9.62 18.74 18.82
C PRO A 20 -11.04 19.30 18.70
N ASP A 21 -11.42 20.25 19.57
CA ASP A 21 -12.75 20.88 19.52
C ASP A 21 -13.07 21.53 18.16
N ALA A 22 -12.04 21.94 17.42
CA ALA A 22 -12.19 22.48 16.08
C ALA A 22 -12.89 21.50 15.12
N GLU A 23 -12.66 20.19 15.25
CA GLU A 23 -13.27 19.14 14.41
C GLU A 23 -14.80 19.06 14.58
N LYS A 24 -15.35 19.61 15.67
CA LYS A 24 -16.80 19.68 15.89
C LYS A 24 -17.49 20.66 14.95
N THR A 25 -16.73 21.59 14.34
CA THR A 25 -17.27 22.67 13.53
C THR A 25 -17.17 22.38 12.03
N PRO A 26 -18.20 22.72 11.23
CA PRO A 26 -18.11 22.63 9.76
C PRO A 26 -16.94 23.42 9.17
N GLY A 27 -16.59 24.55 9.79
CA GLY A 27 -15.51 25.43 9.33
C GLY A 27 -14.15 24.76 9.26
N TYR A 28 -13.85 23.83 10.18
CA TYR A 28 -12.61 23.05 10.17
C TYR A 28 -12.51 22.18 8.90
N TRP A 29 -13.54 21.37 8.64
CA TRP A 29 -13.59 20.48 7.49
C TRP A 29 -13.59 21.24 6.16
N ASN A 30 -14.36 22.34 6.08
CA ASN A 30 -14.42 23.18 4.89
C ASN A 30 -13.05 23.79 4.53
N LYS A 31 -12.29 24.27 5.53
CA LYS A 31 -10.94 24.81 5.33
C LYS A 31 -9.96 23.74 4.86
N GLY A 32 -10.01 22.55 5.48
CA GLY A 32 -9.18 21.41 5.09
C GLY A 32 -9.44 20.97 3.65
N ALA A 33 -10.72 20.79 3.29
CA ALA A 33 -11.11 20.40 1.94
C ALA A 33 -10.73 21.44 0.88
N ARG A 34 -10.90 22.75 1.17
CA ARG A 34 -10.47 23.82 0.27
C ARG A 34 -8.96 23.81 0.02
N ARG A 35 -8.14 23.64 1.05
CA ARG A 35 -6.68 23.52 0.89
C ARG A 35 -6.32 22.31 0.03
N ARG A 36 -6.98 21.18 0.26
CA ARG A 36 -6.72 19.95 -0.48
C ARG A 36 -7.14 20.06 -1.95
N LEU A 37 -8.25 20.74 -2.21
CA LEU A 37 -8.71 21.07 -3.56
C LEU A 37 -7.73 21.98 -4.28
N GLU A 38 -7.18 23.00 -3.61
CA GLU A 38 -6.14 23.86 -4.18
C GLU A 38 -4.87 23.08 -4.55
N LEU A 39 -4.45 22.13 -3.71
CA LEU A 39 -3.33 21.23 -4.02
C LEU A 39 -3.66 20.31 -5.22
N ALA A 40 -4.87 19.78 -5.30
CA ALA A 40 -5.31 18.93 -6.41
C ALA A 40 -5.34 19.68 -7.74
N LEU A 41 -5.81 20.94 -7.73
CA LEU A 41 -5.82 21.82 -8.90
C LEU A 41 -4.41 22.23 -9.35
N ALA A 42 -3.47 22.33 -8.42
CA ALA A 42 -2.08 22.68 -8.72
C ALA A 42 -1.24 21.49 -9.22
N LEU A 43 -1.74 20.26 -9.11
CA LEU A 43 -1.01 19.06 -9.50
C LEU A 43 -0.85 19.01 -11.02
N GLN A 44 0.40 18.96 -11.48
CA GLN A 44 0.74 18.83 -12.90
C GLN A 44 1.50 17.52 -13.14
N PRO A 45 1.17 16.78 -14.22
CA PRO A 45 1.94 15.60 -14.61
C PRO A 45 3.41 15.96 -14.90
N ALA A 46 4.34 15.28 -14.23
CA ALA A 46 5.77 15.38 -14.54
C ALA A 46 6.13 14.40 -15.66
N ALA A 47 6.14 14.84 -16.92
CA ALA A 47 6.41 13.99 -18.10
C ALA A 47 7.91 13.83 -18.44
N GLN A 48 8.80 14.08 -17.48
CA GLN A 48 10.25 13.95 -17.67
C GLN A 48 10.77 12.54 -17.35
N ARG A 49 11.97 12.24 -17.82
CA ARG A 49 12.67 10.99 -17.50
C ARG A 49 13.10 10.98 -16.03
N ALA A 50 12.85 9.88 -15.34
CA ALA A 50 13.40 9.61 -14.01
C ALA A 50 14.90 9.30 -14.10
N LYS A 51 15.71 10.09 -13.41
CA LYS A 51 17.13 9.81 -13.19
C LYS A 51 17.27 8.69 -12.15
N ASN A 52 16.52 8.75 -11.07
CA ASN A 52 16.55 7.76 -10.00
C ASN A 52 15.19 7.07 -9.86
N ILE A 53 15.19 5.80 -9.47
CA ILE A 53 13.99 5.06 -9.10
C ILE A 53 14.20 4.51 -7.70
N ILE A 54 13.21 4.69 -6.83
CA ILE A 54 13.13 4.03 -5.54
C ILE A 54 11.80 3.29 -5.45
N LEU A 55 11.86 1.98 -5.23
CA LEU A 55 10.70 1.15 -4.93
C LEU A 55 10.75 0.75 -3.45
N PHE A 56 9.78 1.23 -2.68
CA PHE A 56 9.49 0.77 -1.33
C PHE A 56 8.43 -0.33 -1.37
N MET A 57 8.73 -1.45 -0.74
CA MET A 57 7.86 -2.62 -0.65
C MET A 57 7.55 -2.92 0.81
N GLY A 58 6.28 -2.82 1.20
CA GLY A 58 5.81 -3.38 2.47
C GLY A 58 5.30 -4.80 2.22
N ASP A 59 6.10 -5.81 2.52
CA ASP A 59 5.72 -7.22 2.34
C ASP A 59 4.49 -7.50 3.23
N GLY A 60 3.35 -7.89 2.63
CA GLY A 60 2.08 -8.05 3.34
C GLY A 60 1.36 -6.76 3.75
N MET A 61 1.81 -5.57 3.33
CA MET A 61 1.26 -4.28 3.77
C MET A 61 0.01 -3.86 2.99
N GLY A 62 -1.09 -4.61 3.12
CA GLY A 62 -2.37 -4.22 2.49
C GLY A 62 -3.04 -3.00 3.14
N LEU A 63 -4.24 -2.69 2.66
CA LEU A 63 -4.94 -1.45 3.00
C LEU A 63 -5.30 -1.35 4.49
N SER A 64 -5.75 -2.47 5.08
CA SER A 64 -6.03 -2.55 6.52
C SER A 64 -4.77 -2.30 7.35
N THR A 65 -3.64 -2.90 6.98
CA THR A 65 -2.33 -2.68 7.61
C THR A 65 -1.90 -1.22 7.50
N MET A 66 -2.06 -0.58 6.34
CA MET A 66 -1.71 0.83 6.15
C MET A 66 -2.57 1.75 7.03
N SER A 67 -3.90 1.57 7.06
CA SER A 67 -4.80 2.36 7.90
C SER A 67 -4.50 2.16 9.40
N ALA A 68 -4.24 0.93 9.84
CA ALA A 68 -3.88 0.65 11.23
C ALA A 68 -2.49 1.21 11.60
N ALA A 69 -1.52 1.17 10.70
CA ALA A 69 -0.18 1.73 10.90
C ALA A 69 -0.22 3.26 10.98
N ARG A 70 -1.09 3.92 10.20
CA ARG A 70 -1.37 5.36 10.32
C ARG A 70 -1.85 5.69 11.74
N ILE A 71 -2.91 5.01 12.20
CA ILE A 71 -3.45 5.20 13.55
C ILE A 71 -2.34 5.01 14.59
N TYR A 72 -1.59 3.92 14.48
CA TYR A 72 -0.51 3.62 15.41
C TYR A 72 0.59 4.70 15.41
N LYS A 73 1.02 5.18 14.24
CA LYS A 73 2.00 6.26 14.10
C LYS A 73 1.54 7.54 14.79
N GLY A 74 0.27 7.93 14.61
CA GLY A 74 -0.30 9.10 15.27
C GLY A 74 -0.36 8.93 16.79
N GLN A 75 -0.71 7.73 17.27
CA GLN A 75 -0.73 7.41 18.71
C GLN A 75 0.66 7.44 19.34
N LEU A 76 1.68 6.94 18.63
CA LEU A 76 3.09 7.05 19.03
C LEU A 76 3.56 8.51 19.14
N ALA A 77 2.93 9.43 18.39
CA ALA A 77 3.19 10.86 18.46
C ALA A 77 2.32 11.60 19.50
N GLY A 78 1.51 10.89 20.29
CA GLY A 78 0.63 11.48 21.30
C GLY A 78 -0.63 12.15 20.73
N ALA A 79 -1.05 11.78 19.51
CA ALA A 79 -2.31 12.20 18.89
C ALA A 79 -3.35 11.06 18.89
N SER A 80 -4.59 11.32 18.45
CA SER A 80 -5.65 10.31 18.42
C SER A 80 -5.36 9.17 17.44
N GLY A 81 -4.77 9.50 16.29
CA GLY A 81 -4.27 8.52 15.33
C GLY A 81 -4.86 8.65 13.94
N GLU A 82 -6.18 8.68 13.82
CA GLU A 82 -6.93 8.51 12.55
C GLU A 82 -6.66 9.64 11.56
N GLU A 83 -6.53 10.87 12.07
CA GLU A 83 -6.24 12.09 11.32
C GLU A 83 -4.77 12.19 10.87
N SER A 84 -3.90 11.36 11.44
CA SER A 84 -2.48 11.42 11.11
C SER A 84 -2.22 11.02 9.66
N VAL A 85 -1.03 11.35 9.15
CA VAL A 85 -0.65 11.13 7.76
C VAL A 85 0.66 10.35 7.72
N LEU A 86 0.64 9.21 7.03
CA LEU A 86 1.86 8.50 6.69
C LEU A 86 2.64 9.29 5.62
N ALA A 87 3.96 9.23 5.62
CA ALA A 87 4.76 9.89 4.58
C ALA A 87 4.37 9.39 3.18
N MET A 88 4.13 8.09 3.03
CA MET A 88 3.65 7.51 1.77
C MET A 88 2.28 8.06 1.32
N GLU A 89 1.39 8.47 2.24
CA GLU A 89 0.07 9.03 1.92
C GLU A 89 0.12 10.44 1.33
N THR A 90 1.28 11.11 1.43
CA THR A 90 1.48 12.42 0.83
C THR A 90 1.67 12.33 -0.69
N PHE A 91 1.87 11.13 -1.23
CA PHE A 91 2.13 10.92 -2.65
C PHE A 91 0.89 11.25 -3.48
N PRO A 92 1.04 12.02 -4.57
CA PRO A 92 -0.10 12.55 -5.29
C PRO A 92 -0.79 11.53 -6.20
N HIS A 93 -0.08 10.51 -6.68
CA HIS A 93 -0.61 9.54 -7.63
C HIS A 93 -0.80 8.18 -6.97
N MET A 94 -1.84 7.45 -7.40
CA MET A 94 -2.14 6.15 -6.84
C MET A 94 -2.89 5.22 -7.80
N ALA A 95 -2.73 3.92 -7.58
CA ALA A 95 -3.51 2.87 -8.23
C ALA A 95 -3.80 1.73 -7.24
N LEU A 96 -4.73 0.85 -7.59
CA LEU A 96 -4.82 -0.50 -7.00
C LEU A 96 -4.12 -1.50 -7.91
N ALA A 97 -3.38 -2.45 -7.34
CA ALA A 97 -2.68 -3.51 -8.04
C ALA A 97 -3.28 -4.88 -7.70
N LYS A 98 -3.68 -5.63 -8.73
CA LYS A 98 -4.21 -6.99 -8.62
C LYS A 98 -3.07 -8.00 -8.40
N THR A 99 -3.06 -8.69 -7.26
CA THR A 99 -1.88 -9.40 -6.73
C THR A 99 -1.79 -10.88 -7.07
N TYR A 100 -2.86 -11.49 -7.61
CA TYR A 100 -2.89 -12.92 -7.95
C TYR A 100 -1.68 -13.38 -8.79
N THR A 101 -1.18 -14.60 -8.53
CA THR A 101 -0.24 -15.31 -9.40
C THR A 101 -1.00 -16.10 -10.46
N ILE A 102 -0.32 -16.54 -11.52
CA ILE A 102 -0.96 -17.30 -12.62
C ILE A 102 -1.70 -18.54 -12.10
N ASP A 103 -1.18 -19.18 -11.05
CA ASP A 103 -1.71 -20.42 -10.48
C ASP A 103 -2.49 -20.23 -9.15
N ARG A 104 -2.56 -19.03 -8.57
CA ARG A 104 -3.20 -18.78 -7.26
C ARG A 104 -3.89 -17.42 -7.19
N GLN A 105 -5.12 -17.41 -6.65
CA GLN A 105 -5.85 -16.17 -6.32
C GLN A 105 -5.20 -15.43 -5.14
N VAL A 106 -4.73 -16.17 -4.14
CA VAL A 106 -3.93 -15.64 -3.03
C VAL A 106 -2.46 -15.94 -3.32
N PRO A 107 -1.63 -14.91 -3.56
CA PRO A 107 -0.27 -15.11 -4.05
C PRO A 107 0.73 -15.42 -2.91
N ASP A 108 1.97 -15.67 -3.30
CA ASP A 108 3.14 -15.62 -2.41
C ASP A 108 4.11 -14.51 -2.86
N SER A 109 5.01 -14.07 -1.96
CA SER A 109 6.02 -13.03 -2.23
C SER A 109 6.95 -13.30 -3.44
N ALA A 110 7.10 -14.55 -3.89
CA ALA A 110 8.00 -14.87 -5.00
C ALA A 110 7.36 -14.60 -6.37
N GLY A 111 6.13 -15.08 -6.56
CA GLY A 111 5.39 -14.82 -7.80
C GLY A 111 5.08 -13.33 -7.98
N THR A 112 4.70 -12.64 -6.89
CA THR A 112 4.48 -11.19 -6.87
C THR A 112 5.78 -10.42 -7.06
N GLY A 113 6.87 -10.88 -6.43
CA GLY A 113 8.25 -10.42 -6.65
C GLY A 113 8.59 -10.31 -8.13
N THR A 114 8.32 -11.38 -8.87
CA THR A 114 8.55 -11.42 -10.33
C THR A 114 7.65 -10.44 -11.07
N ALA A 115 6.39 -10.27 -10.64
CA ALA A 115 5.49 -9.28 -11.23
C ALA A 115 6.03 -7.85 -11.08
N TYR A 116 6.22 -7.37 -9.85
CA TYR A 116 6.55 -5.95 -9.62
C TYR A 116 8.03 -5.59 -9.88
N LEU A 117 8.95 -6.56 -9.95
CA LEU A 117 10.36 -6.32 -10.32
C LEU A 117 10.70 -6.68 -11.76
N CYS A 118 10.08 -7.69 -12.38
CA CYS A 118 10.42 -8.13 -13.74
C CYS A 118 9.37 -7.74 -14.79
N GLY A 119 8.14 -7.42 -14.37
CA GLY A 119 7.06 -7.07 -15.29
C GLY A 119 6.39 -8.29 -15.92
N VAL A 120 6.45 -9.44 -15.26
CA VAL A 120 5.84 -10.70 -15.73
C VAL A 120 5.20 -11.37 -14.53
N LYS A 121 3.91 -11.71 -14.60
CA LYS A 121 3.31 -12.57 -13.58
C LYS A 121 3.86 -13.98 -13.73
N ALA A 122 4.07 -14.64 -12.60
CA ALA A 122 4.69 -15.96 -12.53
C ALA A 122 3.82 -16.92 -11.71
N ASN A 123 4.25 -18.18 -11.64
CA ASN A 123 3.68 -19.15 -10.71
C ASN A 123 4.20 -18.89 -9.28
N ALA A 124 3.37 -19.23 -8.30
CA ALA A 124 3.74 -19.10 -6.89
C ALA A 124 5.03 -19.88 -6.58
N LYS A 125 5.83 -19.34 -5.65
CA LYS A 125 7.10 -19.88 -5.16
C LYS A 125 8.26 -19.93 -6.16
N THR A 126 8.10 -19.36 -7.36
CA THR A 126 9.17 -19.19 -8.36
C THR A 126 9.68 -17.74 -8.37
N LEU A 127 10.98 -17.54 -8.63
CA LEU A 127 11.62 -16.22 -8.61
C LEU A 127 12.22 -15.90 -9.97
N GLY A 128 11.88 -14.77 -10.57
CA GLY A 128 12.49 -14.29 -11.80
C GLY A 128 12.25 -15.21 -13.00
N LEU A 129 11.15 -15.98 -13.00
CA LEU A 129 10.79 -16.91 -14.06
C LEU A 129 9.40 -16.59 -14.62
N SER A 130 9.17 -16.92 -15.89
CA SER A 130 7.85 -16.85 -16.52
C SER A 130 6.88 -17.89 -15.93
N GLY A 131 5.60 -17.79 -16.30
CA GLY A 131 4.59 -18.78 -15.92
C GLY A 131 4.83 -20.19 -16.48
N ALA A 132 5.74 -20.36 -17.46
CA ALA A 132 6.08 -21.67 -17.99
C ALA A 132 6.98 -22.50 -17.04
N ALA A 133 7.64 -21.86 -16.07
CA ALA A 133 8.46 -22.56 -15.10
C ALA A 133 7.60 -23.27 -14.03
N VAL A 134 8.03 -24.45 -13.62
CA VAL A 134 7.31 -25.30 -12.66
C VAL A 134 8.03 -25.29 -11.32
N TYR A 135 7.29 -25.00 -10.24
CA TYR A 135 7.82 -24.99 -8.88
C TYR A 135 8.58 -26.28 -8.54
N GLY A 136 9.81 -26.11 -8.04
CA GLY A 136 10.70 -27.20 -7.61
C GLY A 136 11.35 -27.99 -8.74
N LYS A 137 11.12 -27.65 -10.02
CA LYS A 137 11.68 -28.36 -11.18
C LYS A 137 12.79 -27.55 -11.85
N CYS A 138 14.04 -27.82 -11.48
CA CYS A 138 15.21 -27.07 -11.95
C CYS A 138 15.28 -26.96 -13.48
N HIS A 139 15.12 -28.08 -14.20
CA HIS A 139 15.20 -28.10 -15.67
C HIS A 139 14.19 -27.18 -16.37
N THR A 140 13.14 -26.71 -15.70
CA THR A 140 12.17 -25.74 -16.25
C THR A 140 12.58 -24.27 -16.06
N THR A 141 13.73 -24.02 -15.43
CA THR A 141 14.29 -22.66 -15.23
C THR A 141 14.83 -22.12 -16.55
N PHE A 142 15.59 -22.93 -17.27
CA PHE A 142 16.36 -22.50 -18.43
C PHE A 142 15.47 -22.15 -19.62
N GLY A 143 15.60 -20.92 -20.13
CA GLY A 143 14.78 -20.34 -21.19
C GLY A 143 13.53 -19.60 -20.69
N ASN A 144 13.24 -19.68 -19.39
CA ASN A 144 12.09 -19.02 -18.76
C ASN A 144 12.51 -17.84 -17.86
N GLU A 145 13.79 -17.47 -17.84
CA GLU A 145 14.31 -16.33 -17.09
C GLU A 145 13.72 -15.00 -17.58
N VAL A 146 13.33 -14.14 -16.63
CA VAL A 146 12.84 -12.79 -16.92
C VAL A 146 13.63 -11.77 -16.11
N ASP A 147 14.26 -10.82 -16.80
CA ASP A 147 15.13 -9.82 -16.16
C ASP A 147 14.36 -8.81 -15.33
N SER A 148 14.92 -8.41 -14.19
CA SER A 148 14.34 -7.38 -13.34
C SER A 148 14.65 -5.97 -13.85
N VAL A 149 13.86 -4.98 -13.42
CA VAL A 149 14.15 -3.55 -13.61
C VAL A 149 15.49 -3.17 -12.97
N LEU A 150 15.87 -3.83 -11.86
CA LEU A 150 17.17 -3.66 -11.23
C LEU A 150 18.30 -4.09 -12.19
N HIS A 151 18.20 -5.28 -12.78
CA HIS A 151 19.17 -5.78 -13.76
C HIS A 151 19.26 -4.83 -14.96
N ARG A 152 18.12 -4.43 -15.53
CA ARG A 152 18.06 -3.50 -16.67
C ARG A 152 18.62 -2.11 -16.33
N ALA A 153 18.40 -1.61 -15.11
CA ALA A 153 18.99 -0.37 -14.63
C ALA A 153 20.53 -0.47 -14.57
N ARG A 154 21.04 -1.61 -14.10
CA ARG A 154 22.49 -1.86 -14.05
C ARG A 154 23.11 -1.90 -15.44
N LEU A 155 22.45 -2.57 -16.40
CA LEU A 155 22.86 -2.60 -17.82
C LEU A 155 22.85 -1.20 -18.45
N ALA A 156 21.90 -0.34 -18.09
CA ALA A 156 21.86 1.05 -18.51
C ALA A 156 22.94 1.94 -17.86
N GLY A 157 23.79 1.37 -16.98
CA GLY A 157 24.89 2.04 -16.30
C GLY A 157 24.48 2.82 -15.05
N LYS A 158 23.26 2.64 -14.54
CA LYS A 158 22.86 3.14 -13.23
C LYS A 158 23.50 2.31 -12.13
N SER A 159 23.66 2.91 -10.95
CA SER A 159 23.98 2.14 -9.75
C SER A 159 22.73 1.47 -9.21
N VAL A 160 22.88 0.33 -8.56
CA VAL A 160 21.71 -0.42 -8.05
C VAL A 160 21.90 -0.88 -6.62
N GLY A 161 20.83 -0.91 -5.85
CA GLY A 161 20.87 -1.36 -4.46
C GLY A 161 19.62 -2.06 -3.98
N ILE A 162 19.81 -2.89 -2.96
CA ILE A 162 18.80 -3.67 -2.25
C ILE A 162 18.98 -3.38 -0.76
N VAL A 163 17.89 -2.98 -0.10
CA VAL A 163 17.77 -2.80 1.34
C VAL A 163 16.58 -3.59 1.82
N THR A 164 16.72 -4.43 2.84
CA THR A 164 15.61 -5.19 3.41
C THR A 164 15.82 -5.49 4.90
N THR A 165 14.72 -5.63 5.65
CA THR A 165 14.72 -6.19 7.01
C THR A 165 14.63 -7.71 7.06
N THR A 166 14.62 -8.38 5.91
CA THR A 166 14.66 -9.85 5.79
C THR A 166 16.07 -10.33 5.42
N ARG A 167 16.22 -11.60 5.10
CA ARG A 167 17.42 -12.13 4.44
C ARG A 167 17.46 -11.53 3.04
N VAL A 168 18.58 -11.02 2.55
CA VAL A 168 18.59 -10.48 1.17
C VAL A 168 18.38 -11.57 0.09
N GLN A 169 18.44 -12.85 0.49
CA GLN A 169 18.08 -14.04 -0.29
C GLN A 169 16.59 -14.40 -0.19
N HIS A 170 15.79 -13.67 0.58
CA HIS A 170 14.34 -13.85 0.64
C HIS A 170 13.70 -13.59 -0.73
N ALA A 171 12.44 -13.98 -0.90
CA ALA A 171 11.78 -13.93 -2.20
C ALA A 171 11.73 -12.53 -2.81
N SER A 172 11.24 -11.55 -2.04
CA SER A 172 11.04 -10.18 -2.46
C SER A 172 12.33 -9.50 -2.99
N PRO A 173 13.48 -9.55 -2.28
CA PRO A 173 14.75 -9.06 -2.81
C PRO A 173 15.35 -10.01 -3.84
N GLY A 174 15.15 -11.32 -3.68
CA GLY A 174 15.64 -12.38 -4.57
C GLY A 174 15.13 -12.23 -5.99
N ALA A 175 13.86 -11.85 -6.19
CA ALA A 175 13.28 -11.60 -7.50
C ALA A 175 13.98 -10.46 -8.27
N ALA A 176 14.76 -9.61 -7.59
CA ALA A 176 15.51 -8.53 -8.25
C ALA A 176 16.78 -9.02 -8.96
N TYR A 177 17.28 -10.23 -8.65
CA TYR A 177 18.56 -10.71 -9.19
C TYR A 177 18.63 -12.21 -9.48
N ALA A 178 17.74 -13.04 -8.91
CA ALA A 178 17.77 -14.48 -9.02
C ALA A 178 16.69 -15.02 -9.96
N HIS A 179 17.03 -16.11 -10.65
CA HIS A 179 16.14 -16.95 -11.43
C HIS A 179 16.13 -18.34 -10.77
N SER A 180 15.02 -18.70 -10.12
CA SER A 180 14.94 -19.94 -9.34
C SER A 180 13.54 -20.55 -9.39
N ALA A 181 13.48 -21.84 -9.71
CA ALA A 181 12.25 -22.63 -9.65
C ALA A 181 11.74 -22.84 -8.19
N SER A 182 12.49 -22.41 -7.18
CA SER A 182 12.05 -22.44 -5.79
C SER A 182 12.63 -21.29 -4.97
N ARG A 183 11.76 -20.51 -4.34
CA ARG A 183 12.15 -19.47 -3.37
C ARG A 183 12.87 -20.00 -2.13
N SER A 184 12.81 -21.32 -1.88
CA SER A 184 13.42 -21.95 -0.69
C SER A 184 14.88 -22.34 -0.90
N TRP A 185 15.44 -22.18 -2.10
CA TRP A 185 16.84 -22.54 -2.41
C TRP A 185 17.81 -21.41 -2.01
N TYR A 186 17.80 -21.03 -0.73
CA TYR A 186 18.61 -19.91 -0.20
C TYR A 186 20.12 -20.16 -0.33
N ALA A 187 20.58 -21.37 0.03
CA ALA A 187 21.92 -21.88 -0.18
C ALA A 187 21.86 -23.27 -0.85
N ASP A 188 23.00 -23.75 -1.34
CA ASP A 188 23.17 -25.11 -1.88
C ASP A 188 22.69 -26.18 -0.88
N ALA A 189 22.82 -25.91 0.41
CA ALA A 189 22.33 -26.77 1.48
C ALA A 189 20.81 -27.02 1.46
N ASN A 190 20.03 -26.08 0.92
CA ASN A 190 18.57 -26.14 0.80
C ASN A 190 18.09 -26.74 -0.53
N MET A 191 19.00 -27.06 -1.44
CA MET A 191 18.66 -27.58 -2.76
C MET A 191 18.58 -29.11 -2.75
N PRO A 192 17.61 -29.71 -3.46
CA PRO A 192 17.60 -31.14 -3.72
C PRO A 192 18.80 -31.49 -4.62
N LYS A 193 19.30 -32.73 -4.50
CA LYS A 193 20.48 -33.19 -5.25
C LYS A 193 20.26 -33.09 -6.75
N GLU A 194 19.05 -33.39 -7.19
CA GLU A 194 18.62 -33.34 -8.57
C GLU A 194 18.75 -31.93 -9.14
N ALA A 195 18.33 -30.89 -8.39
CA ALA A 195 18.46 -29.50 -8.83
C ALA A 195 19.92 -29.04 -8.95
N LEU A 196 20.80 -29.52 -8.06
CA LEU A 196 22.24 -29.25 -8.14
C LEU A 196 22.87 -29.92 -9.37
N GLN A 197 22.45 -31.15 -9.68
CA GLN A 197 22.91 -31.90 -10.86
C GLN A 197 22.41 -31.28 -12.17
N ASP A 198 21.16 -30.81 -12.19
CA ASP A 198 20.54 -30.12 -13.32
C ASP A 198 21.14 -28.72 -13.57
N GLY A 199 22.05 -28.26 -12.70
CA GLY A 199 22.83 -27.03 -12.90
C GLY A 199 22.22 -25.77 -12.30
N CYS A 200 21.07 -25.84 -11.61
CA CYS A 200 20.53 -24.70 -10.90
C CYS A 200 21.49 -24.22 -9.80
N LYS A 201 21.47 -22.91 -9.55
CA LYS A 201 22.29 -22.26 -8.53
C LYS A 201 21.41 -21.72 -7.41
N ASP A 202 21.90 -21.79 -6.19
CA ASP A 202 21.22 -21.24 -5.03
C ASP A 202 21.15 -19.70 -5.09
N ILE A 203 20.15 -19.13 -4.41
CA ILE A 203 19.88 -17.69 -4.43
C ILE A 203 21.09 -16.89 -3.90
N ALA A 204 21.80 -17.38 -2.88
CA ALA A 204 23.00 -16.72 -2.37
C ALA A 204 24.13 -16.67 -3.41
N TYR A 205 24.35 -17.73 -4.18
CA TYR A 205 25.29 -17.71 -5.31
C TYR A 205 24.84 -16.68 -6.37
N GLN A 206 23.57 -16.72 -6.75
CA GLN A 206 23.03 -15.80 -7.76
C GLN A 206 23.14 -14.32 -7.37
N LEU A 207 23.03 -14.00 -6.08
CA LEU A 207 23.24 -12.64 -5.56
C LEU A 207 24.63 -12.08 -5.90
N VAL A 208 25.66 -12.92 -5.85
CA VAL A 208 27.05 -12.51 -6.10
C VAL A 208 27.38 -12.48 -7.59
N HIS A 209 26.76 -13.38 -8.37
CA HIS A 209 27.21 -13.71 -9.72
C HIS A 209 26.30 -13.18 -10.84
N ASN A 210 24.99 -13.01 -10.63
CA ASN A 210 24.08 -12.65 -11.72
C ASN A 210 24.12 -11.16 -12.10
N THR A 211 24.06 -10.28 -11.09
CA THR A 211 24.00 -8.82 -11.30
C THR A 211 25.00 -8.12 -10.40
N ASP A 212 25.71 -7.14 -10.94
CA ASP A 212 26.61 -6.30 -10.17
C ASP A 212 25.84 -5.27 -9.32
N ILE A 213 25.61 -5.59 -8.06
CA ILE A 213 24.83 -4.75 -7.12
C ILE A 213 25.78 -3.91 -6.25
N ASN A 214 25.60 -2.59 -6.28
CA ASN A 214 26.45 -1.65 -5.54
C ASN A 214 26.18 -1.67 -4.04
N VAL A 215 24.92 -1.80 -3.62
CA VAL A 215 24.56 -1.79 -2.19
C VAL A 215 23.64 -2.98 -1.88
N ILE A 216 24.05 -3.83 -0.94
CA ILE A 216 23.28 -4.97 -0.46
C ILE A 216 23.20 -4.87 1.07
N LEU A 217 22.05 -4.47 1.61
CA LEU A 217 21.84 -4.31 3.06
C LEU A 217 20.66 -5.16 3.53
N GLY A 218 20.88 -6.03 4.51
CA GLY A 218 19.85 -6.88 5.14
C GLY A 218 20.45 -8.14 5.76
N GLY A 219 19.63 -9.10 6.20
CA GLY A 219 20.08 -10.32 6.88
C GLY A 219 20.64 -11.42 5.97
N GLY A 220 20.75 -12.64 6.50
CA GLY A 220 21.05 -13.86 5.72
C GLY A 220 22.53 -14.23 5.60
N ARG A 221 23.34 -13.98 6.64
CA ARG A 221 24.78 -14.32 6.71
C ARG A 221 25.04 -15.81 6.54
N MET A 222 24.23 -16.65 7.19
CA MET A 222 24.42 -18.11 7.24
C MET A 222 24.46 -18.80 5.85
N TYR A 223 23.89 -18.18 4.81
CA TYR A 223 23.89 -18.74 3.44
C TYR A 223 25.13 -18.41 2.62
N MET A 224 26.00 -17.54 3.15
CA MET A 224 27.14 -16.99 2.42
C MET A 224 28.46 -17.68 2.76
N THR A 225 28.52 -18.42 3.86
CA THR A 225 29.76 -19.02 4.39
C THR A 225 29.68 -20.55 4.48
N PRO A 226 30.84 -21.25 4.44
CA PRO A 226 30.91 -22.70 4.56
C PRO A 226 30.26 -23.21 5.85
N ARG A 227 29.78 -24.45 5.82
CA ARG A 227 29.22 -25.12 6.99
C ARG A 227 30.18 -25.00 8.18
N GLN A 228 29.63 -24.74 9.37
CA GLN A 228 30.38 -24.59 10.63
C GLN A 228 31.22 -23.31 10.77
N THR A 229 31.18 -22.39 9.80
CA THR A 229 31.80 -21.07 9.98
C THR A 229 31.02 -20.30 11.06
N PRO A 230 31.63 -19.91 12.19
CA PRO A 230 30.93 -19.18 13.25
C PRO A 230 30.36 -17.85 12.77
N ASP A 231 29.14 -17.52 13.21
CA ASP A 231 28.57 -16.20 12.95
C ASP A 231 29.31 -15.13 13.79
N PRO A 232 29.69 -13.96 13.23
CA PRO A 232 30.46 -12.96 13.96
C PRO A 232 29.72 -12.32 15.14
N GLU A 233 28.38 -12.37 15.16
CA GLU A 233 27.55 -11.82 16.23
C GLU A 233 27.14 -12.89 17.25
N TYR A 234 26.99 -14.14 16.79
CA TYR A 234 26.61 -15.29 17.62
C TYR A 234 27.61 -16.44 17.49
N PRO A 235 28.88 -16.26 17.88
CA PRO A 235 29.92 -17.28 17.68
C PRO A 235 29.69 -18.56 18.49
N GLU A 236 28.92 -18.46 19.58
CA GLU A 236 28.59 -19.56 20.49
C GLU A 236 27.30 -20.31 20.12
N ASP A 237 26.53 -19.83 19.13
CA ASP A 237 25.28 -20.46 18.68
C ASP A 237 25.51 -21.22 17.36
N PRO A 238 25.62 -22.57 17.39
CA PRO A 238 25.87 -23.35 16.19
C PRO A 238 24.73 -23.28 15.17
N ASP A 239 23.52 -22.88 15.55
CA ASP A 239 22.38 -22.73 14.63
C ASP A 239 22.51 -21.47 13.76
N GLN A 240 23.37 -20.52 14.15
CA GLN A 240 23.69 -19.32 13.35
C GLN A 240 24.86 -19.52 12.39
N ASN A 241 25.59 -20.63 12.50
CA ASN A 241 26.76 -20.90 11.67
C ASN A 241 26.44 -20.95 10.18
N GLY A 242 27.48 -20.75 9.37
CA GLY A 242 27.41 -20.98 7.92
C GLY A 242 26.79 -22.33 7.59
N THR A 243 26.06 -22.37 6.47
CA THR A 243 25.26 -23.53 6.05
C THR A 243 25.78 -24.20 4.79
N ARG A 244 26.61 -23.52 4.00
CA ARG A 244 26.99 -23.97 2.66
C ARG A 244 27.74 -25.30 2.67
N LYS A 245 27.33 -26.26 1.85
CA LYS A 245 27.95 -27.60 1.76
C LYS A 245 29.03 -27.66 0.69
N ASP A 246 29.07 -26.70 -0.22
CA ASP A 246 30.06 -26.57 -1.30
C ASP A 246 31.41 -25.99 -0.88
N GLY A 247 31.59 -25.64 0.40
CA GLY A 247 32.85 -25.13 0.94
C GLY A 247 33.18 -23.69 0.54
N ARG A 248 32.26 -22.96 -0.08
CA ARG A 248 32.52 -21.62 -0.61
C ARG A 248 32.22 -20.51 0.38
N ASN A 249 33.04 -19.46 0.34
CA ASN A 249 32.79 -18.21 1.06
C ASN A 249 32.41 -17.12 0.05
N LEU A 250 31.12 -16.95 -0.16
CA LEU A 250 30.56 -16.00 -1.13
C LEU A 250 30.81 -14.53 -0.75
N ILE A 251 31.01 -14.22 0.54
CA ILE A 251 31.42 -12.87 0.97
C ILE A 251 32.84 -12.59 0.48
N ALA A 252 33.76 -13.54 0.68
CA ALA A 252 35.14 -13.39 0.22
C ALA A 252 35.25 -13.32 -1.30
N GLU A 253 34.47 -14.13 -2.03
CA GLU A 253 34.37 -14.05 -3.49
C GLU A 253 33.85 -12.70 -3.99
N TRP A 254 32.80 -12.17 -3.35
CA TRP A 254 32.26 -10.86 -3.71
C TRP A 254 33.26 -9.73 -3.43
N LEU A 255 33.98 -9.79 -2.30
CA LEU A 255 35.01 -8.80 -1.96
C LEU A 255 36.19 -8.83 -2.93
N SER A 256 36.63 -10.02 -3.36
CA SER A 256 37.76 -10.14 -4.29
C SER A 256 37.40 -9.75 -5.72
N ALA A 257 36.13 -9.94 -6.12
CA ALA A 257 35.64 -9.60 -7.46
C ALA A 257 35.42 -8.08 -7.68
N LYS A 258 35.41 -7.26 -6.62
CA LYS A 258 34.92 -5.87 -6.68
C LYS A 258 35.92 -4.90 -6.05
N GLN A 259 36.54 -4.04 -6.88
CA GLN A 259 37.45 -3.02 -6.39
C GLN A 259 36.69 -1.96 -5.56
N GLY A 260 37.16 -1.69 -4.34
CA GLY A 260 36.51 -0.74 -3.43
C GLY A 260 35.26 -1.30 -2.73
N ALA A 261 35.13 -2.62 -2.68
CA ALA A 261 34.09 -3.30 -1.93
C ALA A 261 34.38 -3.36 -0.43
N ARG A 262 33.32 -3.24 0.37
CA ARG A 262 33.37 -3.34 1.82
C ARG A 262 32.27 -4.26 2.33
N TYR A 263 32.63 -5.13 3.26
CA TYR A 263 31.70 -5.94 4.03
C TYR A 263 31.61 -5.41 5.46
N VAL A 264 30.39 -5.29 5.97
CA VAL A 264 30.08 -4.95 7.38
C VAL A 264 28.97 -5.85 7.88
N TRP A 265 28.90 -6.09 9.19
CA TRP A 265 27.91 -7.00 9.78
C TRP A 265 27.15 -6.41 10.96
N ASP A 266 27.55 -5.23 11.45
CA ASP A 266 26.90 -4.50 12.54
C ASP A 266 26.69 -3.03 12.17
N LYS A 267 25.91 -2.33 13.00
CA LYS A 267 25.65 -0.90 12.89
C LYS A 267 26.93 -0.08 13.00
N LYS A 268 27.82 -0.42 13.93
CA LYS A 268 29.09 0.29 14.12
C LYS A 268 29.95 0.23 12.85
N GLY A 269 30.03 -0.94 12.22
CA GLY A 269 30.68 -1.13 10.94
C GLY A 269 30.02 -0.30 9.83
N LEU A 270 28.69 -0.30 9.75
CA LEU A 270 27.94 0.50 8.78
C LEU A 270 28.19 2.01 8.94
N ASP A 271 28.17 2.50 10.17
CA ASP A 271 28.38 3.91 10.50
C ASP A 271 29.83 4.35 10.19
N ALA A 272 30.80 3.44 10.36
CA ALA A 272 32.20 3.69 10.05
C ALA A 272 32.51 3.73 8.54
N VAL A 273 31.60 3.28 7.68
CA VAL A 273 31.78 3.37 6.21
C VAL A 273 31.69 4.82 5.76
N LYS A 274 32.81 5.35 5.24
CA LYS A 274 32.85 6.63 4.56
C LYS A 274 32.22 6.51 3.18
N ASP A 275 31.20 7.32 2.92
CA ASP A 275 30.33 7.19 1.75
C ASP A 275 31.11 7.34 0.43
N ASP A 276 32.18 8.14 0.39
CA ASP A 276 33.02 8.43 -0.77
C ASP A 276 34.07 7.36 -1.06
N SER A 277 34.50 6.59 -0.06
CA SER A 277 35.59 5.63 -0.19
C SER A 277 35.18 4.23 -0.65
N VAL A 278 33.87 3.96 -0.74
CA VAL A 278 33.34 2.64 -1.15
C VAL A 278 32.63 2.74 -2.50
N SER A 279 32.84 1.76 -3.38
CA SER A 279 32.07 1.61 -4.63
C SER A 279 30.95 0.58 -4.46
N HIS A 280 31.20 -0.41 -3.59
CA HIS A 280 30.30 -1.51 -3.28
C HIS A 280 30.23 -1.73 -1.77
N LEU A 281 29.03 -1.90 -1.23
CA LEU A 281 28.80 -2.16 0.18
C LEU A 281 27.87 -3.37 0.35
N MET A 282 28.35 -4.37 1.07
CA MET A 282 27.52 -5.46 1.58
C MET A 282 27.45 -5.35 3.10
N GLY A 283 26.29 -4.98 3.62
CA GLY A 283 25.99 -4.95 5.05
C GLY A 283 25.07 -6.10 5.40
N ARG A 284 25.55 -7.02 6.24
CA ARG A 284 24.76 -8.17 6.69
C ARG A 284 24.57 -8.15 8.19
N SER A 285 23.58 -7.42 8.69
CA SER A 285 23.20 -7.48 10.12
C SER A 285 22.04 -8.46 10.30
N ILE A 286 22.00 -9.20 11.42
CA ILE A 286 20.87 -10.08 11.71
C ILE A 286 19.72 -9.18 12.14
N THR A 287 18.91 -8.74 11.17
CA THR A 287 17.54 -8.35 11.45
C THR A 287 16.76 -9.64 11.76
N GLY A 288 16.94 -10.12 13.00
CA GLY A 288 16.49 -11.38 13.59
C GLY A 288 15.59 -12.25 12.72
N CYS A 289 16.17 -13.26 12.07
CA CYS A 289 15.41 -14.46 11.78
C CYS A 289 14.94 -15.03 13.12
N PHE A 290 13.64 -14.96 13.40
CA PHE A 290 13.01 -15.67 14.51
C PHE A 290 13.50 -15.38 15.94
N LEU A 291 14.27 -14.33 16.20
CA LEU A 291 14.54 -13.87 17.56
C LEU A 291 13.64 -12.70 17.94
N PRO A 292 12.85 -12.81 19.03
CA PRO A 292 12.08 -11.70 19.58
C PRO A 292 13.04 -10.75 20.33
N SER A 293 13.97 -10.10 19.63
CA SER A 293 14.78 -9.04 20.25
C SER A 293 14.05 -7.70 20.07
N PRO A 294 13.38 -7.18 21.13
CA PRO A 294 12.64 -5.92 21.08
C PRO A 294 13.48 -4.66 20.82
N VAL A 295 14.81 -4.75 20.86
CA VAL A 295 15.69 -3.57 20.86
C VAL A 295 15.93 -3.01 19.45
N ALA A 296 15.90 -3.84 18.41
CA ALA A 296 16.05 -3.39 17.01
C ALA A 296 14.78 -2.71 16.44
N MET A 297 13.64 -2.81 17.13
CA MET A 297 12.32 -2.30 16.69
C MET A 297 11.96 -0.92 17.29
N LEU A 298 12.82 -0.33 18.12
CA LEU A 298 12.54 0.91 18.84
C LEU A 298 13.13 2.15 18.13
N PRO A 299 12.46 3.32 18.14
CA PRO A 299 13.06 4.57 17.70
C PRO A 299 14.15 5.03 18.67
N PRO A 300 15.24 5.68 18.20
CA PRO A 300 16.15 6.41 19.11
C PRO A 300 15.37 7.46 19.92
N PRO A 301 15.59 7.59 21.25
CA PRO A 301 16.69 7.01 22.03
C PRO A 301 16.40 5.61 22.63
N LEU A 302 15.23 5.02 22.37
CA LEU A 302 14.82 3.73 22.94
C LEU A 302 15.58 2.52 22.35
N SER A 303 16.33 2.72 21.26
CA SER A 303 17.24 1.73 20.65
C SER A 303 18.69 1.81 21.14
N GLY A 304 18.98 2.59 22.19
CA GLY A 304 20.32 2.76 22.78
C GLY A 304 20.89 1.44 23.32
N GLY A 305 21.37 0.58 22.42
CA GLY A 305 21.85 -0.77 22.72
C GLY A 305 21.73 -1.79 21.57
N SER A 306 21.05 -1.47 20.45
CA SER A 306 21.00 -2.39 19.30
C SER A 306 22.31 -2.39 18.51
N THR A 307 22.81 -3.58 18.19
CA THR A 307 23.92 -3.83 17.26
C THR A 307 23.52 -3.68 15.79
N ASP A 308 22.22 -3.56 15.51
CA ASP A 308 21.66 -3.57 14.15
C ASP A 308 21.24 -2.17 13.68
N PRO A 309 21.50 -1.82 12.40
CA PRO A 309 20.97 -0.61 11.79
C PRO A 309 19.47 -0.77 11.49
N SER A 310 18.71 0.30 11.70
CA SER A 310 17.30 0.37 11.28
C SER A 310 17.17 0.45 9.74
N ILE A 311 15.99 0.09 9.21
CA ILE A 311 15.68 0.27 7.77
C ILE A 311 15.86 1.72 7.30
N VAL A 312 15.64 2.69 8.18
CA VAL A 312 15.85 4.12 7.92
C VAL A 312 17.33 4.41 7.69
N GLU A 313 18.20 3.92 8.57
CA GLU A 313 19.66 4.10 8.47
C GLU A 313 20.24 3.34 7.27
N MET A 314 19.77 2.11 7.01
CA MET A 314 20.17 1.34 5.82
C MET A 314 19.77 2.06 4.53
N THR A 315 18.54 2.57 4.45
CA THR A 315 18.04 3.32 3.29
C THR A 315 18.86 4.59 3.06
N GLU A 316 19.13 5.35 4.12
CA GLU A 316 19.96 6.55 4.05
C GLU A 316 21.37 6.23 3.55
N LYS A 317 22.03 5.21 4.10
CA LYS A 317 23.37 4.79 3.67
C LYS A 317 23.37 4.36 2.20
N ALA A 318 22.37 3.60 1.77
CA ALA A 318 22.23 3.19 0.38
C ALA A 318 22.10 4.40 -0.56
N ILE A 319 21.20 5.34 -0.27
CA ILE A 319 21.01 6.55 -1.10
C ILE A 319 22.30 7.37 -1.18
N ARG A 320 22.99 7.58 -0.06
CA ARG A 320 24.26 8.34 -0.01
C ARG A 320 25.34 7.74 -0.91
N ILE A 321 25.45 6.42 -0.96
CA ILE A 321 26.41 5.70 -1.80
C ILE A 321 25.98 5.73 -3.27
N LEU A 322 24.71 5.43 -3.56
CA LEU A 322 24.17 5.27 -4.91
C LEU A 322 24.05 6.60 -5.67
N ARG A 323 23.68 7.70 -4.99
CA ARG A 323 23.46 9.01 -5.62
C ARG A 323 24.70 9.63 -6.28
N ARG A 324 25.89 9.09 -5.99
CA ARG A 324 27.16 9.52 -6.60
C ARG A 324 27.25 9.19 -8.09
N ASN A 325 26.49 8.21 -8.57
CA ASN A 325 26.46 7.91 -10.00
C ASN A 325 25.66 8.98 -10.77
N PRO A 326 26.29 9.73 -11.71
CA PRO A 326 25.59 10.77 -12.47
C PRO A 326 24.50 10.23 -13.40
N LYS A 327 24.54 8.94 -13.76
CA LYS A 327 23.46 8.28 -14.52
C LYS A 327 22.22 7.96 -13.66
N GLY A 328 22.33 8.16 -12.34
CA GLY A 328 21.31 7.86 -11.35
C GLY A 328 21.35 6.42 -10.85
N PHE A 329 20.32 6.03 -10.11
CA PHE A 329 20.26 4.72 -9.46
C PHE A 329 18.86 4.09 -9.45
N PHE A 330 18.82 2.77 -9.24
CA PHE A 330 17.63 2.03 -8.83
C PHE A 330 17.84 1.49 -7.42
N LEU A 331 16.90 1.73 -6.51
CA LEU A 331 16.95 1.24 -5.14
C LEU A 331 15.66 0.50 -4.79
N PHE A 332 15.78 -0.75 -4.39
CA PHE A 332 14.69 -1.51 -3.77
C PHE A 332 14.84 -1.48 -2.25
N VAL A 333 13.79 -1.09 -1.53
CA VAL A 333 13.74 -1.03 -0.06
C VAL A 333 12.53 -1.80 0.44
N GLU A 334 12.74 -2.79 1.29
CA GLU A 334 11.69 -3.69 1.74
C GLU A 334 11.53 -3.66 3.27
N GLY A 335 10.32 -3.32 3.73
CA GLY A 335 9.88 -3.56 5.10
C GLY A 335 9.35 -4.99 5.25
N GLY A 336 10.20 -5.98 5.04
CA GLY A 336 9.74 -7.35 4.80
C GLY A 336 9.32 -8.14 6.05
N ARG A 337 9.45 -7.56 7.25
CA ARG A 337 8.95 -8.19 8.49
C ARG A 337 7.55 -7.74 8.90
N ILE A 338 6.90 -6.88 8.11
CA ILE A 338 5.46 -6.61 8.24
C ILE A 338 4.71 -7.93 8.08
N ASP A 339 4.96 -8.65 6.98
CA ASP A 339 4.48 -10.01 6.69
C ASP A 339 4.77 -11.00 7.83
N HIS A 340 6.02 -11.11 8.28
CA HIS A 340 6.37 -12.01 9.38
C HIS A 340 5.60 -11.73 10.69
N GLY A 341 5.31 -10.45 10.97
CA GLY A 341 4.49 -10.03 12.10
C GLY A 341 3.04 -10.52 11.97
N HIS A 342 2.47 -10.39 10.76
CA HIS A 342 1.12 -10.88 10.45
C HIS A 342 1.04 -12.41 10.47
N HIS A 343 1.97 -13.12 9.84
CA HIS A 343 2.07 -14.58 9.89
C HIS A 343 2.11 -15.12 11.33
N SER A 344 2.79 -14.40 12.23
CA SER A 344 2.86 -14.76 13.65
C SER A 344 1.57 -14.44 14.43
N GLY A 345 0.59 -13.79 13.81
CA GLY A 345 -0.62 -13.25 14.43
C GLY A 345 -0.34 -12.09 15.37
N ARG A 346 0.82 -11.41 15.26
CA ARG A 346 1.31 -10.39 16.19
C ARG A 346 1.25 -9.01 15.55
N ALA A 347 0.07 -8.41 15.54
CA ALA A 347 -0.16 -7.13 14.85
C ALA A 347 0.73 -5.99 15.36
N LYS A 348 1.10 -5.96 16.64
CA LYS A 348 1.99 -4.90 17.17
C LYS A 348 3.37 -4.90 16.52
N GLN A 349 3.89 -6.08 16.16
CA GLN A 349 5.15 -6.19 15.42
C GLN A 349 4.96 -5.76 13.96
N ALA A 350 3.90 -6.24 13.29
CA ALA A 350 3.60 -5.87 11.91
C ALA A 350 3.41 -4.35 11.73
N LEU A 351 2.62 -3.73 12.61
CA LEU A 351 2.37 -2.28 12.54
C LEU A 351 3.61 -1.44 12.89
N MET A 352 4.48 -1.90 13.80
CA MET A 352 5.75 -1.21 14.06
C MET A 352 6.67 -1.25 12.84
N GLU A 353 6.80 -2.40 12.17
CA GLU A 353 7.58 -2.52 10.94
C GLU A 353 7.02 -1.62 9.83
N ALA A 354 5.70 -1.51 9.69
CA ALA A 354 5.06 -0.61 8.74
C ALA A 354 5.36 0.87 9.05
N VAL A 355 5.35 1.27 10.34
CA VAL A 355 5.75 2.62 10.76
C VAL A 355 7.22 2.89 10.46
N MET A 356 8.11 1.90 10.62
CA MET A 356 9.52 2.03 10.30
C MET A 356 9.78 2.14 8.78
N LEU A 357 9.02 1.40 7.96
CA LEU A 357 9.04 1.57 6.51
C LEU A 357 8.57 2.97 6.10
N ASP A 358 7.49 3.49 6.70
CA ASP A 358 7.02 4.85 6.43
C ASP A 358 8.06 5.92 6.78
N ARG A 359 8.82 5.72 7.87
CA ARG A 359 9.94 6.59 8.23
C ARG A 359 11.09 6.50 7.22
N ALA A 360 11.34 5.32 6.63
CA ALA A 360 12.33 5.18 5.56
C ALA A 360 11.88 5.89 4.27
N VAL A 361 10.59 5.85 3.94
CA VAL A 361 9.99 6.65 2.84
C VAL A 361 10.22 8.14 3.08
N ALA A 362 9.90 8.64 4.28
CA ALA A 362 10.14 10.03 4.65
C ALA A 362 11.62 10.42 4.48
N ARG A 363 12.53 9.59 5.02
CA ARG A 363 13.97 9.83 4.97
C ARG A 363 14.51 9.84 3.54
N ALA A 364 14.01 8.98 2.66
CA ALA A 364 14.41 9.01 1.25
C ALA A 364 13.91 10.27 0.53
N GLY A 365 12.72 10.76 0.86
CA GLY A 365 12.18 12.03 0.37
C GLY A 365 13.03 13.24 0.77
N GLU A 366 13.69 13.21 1.94
CA GLU A 366 14.63 14.24 2.38
C GLU A 366 15.99 14.19 1.63
N LEU A 367 16.36 13.02 1.10
CA LEU A 367 17.66 12.77 0.48
C LEU A 367 17.64 12.81 -1.06
N THR A 368 16.44 12.92 -1.67
CA THR A 368 16.22 12.88 -3.12
C THR A 368 15.29 13.99 -3.57
N SER A 369 15.27 14.28 -4.87
CA SER A 369 14.40 15.31 -5.44
C SER A 369 13.25 14.68 -6.23
N PRO A 370 11.98 15.04 -5.98
CA PRO A 370 10.86 14.57 -6.79
C PRO A 370 10.92 15.10 -8.24
N ALA A 371 11.83 16.04 -8.55
CA ALA A 371 12.06 16.47 -9.93
C ALA A 371 12.82 15.44 -10.77
N ASP A 372 13.66 14.59 -10.16
CA ASP A 372 14.48 13.62 -10.91
C ASP A 372 14.36 12.18 -10.40
N THR A 373 13.63 11.96 -9.31
CA THR A 373 13.47 10.67 -8.65
C THR A 373 12.02 10.24 -8.67
N LEU A 374 11.75 9.10 -9.31
CA LEU A 374 10.47 8.40 -9.20
C LEU A 374 10.52 7.54 -7.94
N THR A 375 9.66 7.84 -6.97
CA THR A 375 9.48 7.02 -5.76
C THR A 375 8.12 6.35 -5.81
N VAL A 376 8.11 5.02 -5.64
CA VAL A 376 6.92 4.19 -5.61
C VAL A 376 6.87 3.45 -4.27
N VAL A 377 5.71 3.45 -3.61
CA VAL A 377 5.46 2.66 -2.39
C VAL A 377 4.30 1.71 -2.69
N THR A 378 4.46 0.43 -2.37
CA THR A 378 3.40 -0.56 -2.57
C THR A 378 3.59 -1.76 -1.64
N ALA A 379 2.73 -2.76 -1.79
CA ALA A 379 2.84 -4.07 -1.18
C ALA A 379 2.83 -5.14 -2.28
N ASP A 380 3.30 -6.32 -1.93
CA ASP A 380 3.32 -7.48 -2.82
C ASP A 380 1.99 -8.26 -2.70
N HIS A 381 1.42 -8.32 -1.50
CA HIS A 381 0.09 -8.83 -1.17
C HIS A 381 -0.42 -8.24 0.16
N SER A 382 -1.56 -8.75 0.66
CA SER A 382 -2.07 -8.42 1.99
C SER A 382 -2.10 -9.66 2.90
N HIS A 383 -2.82 -9.56 4.01
CA HIS A 383 -3.07 -10.56 5.05
C HIS A 383 -4.55 -10.57 5.42
N VAL A 384 -5.02 -11.64 6.05
CA VAL A 384 -6.40 -11.70 6.57
C VAL A 384 -6.54 -10.91 7.88
N PHE A 385 -5.92 -9.73 7.94
CA PHE A 385 -5.87 -8.79 9.03
C PHE A 385 -6.99 -7.76 8.91
N THR A 386 -7.75 -7.59 10.00
CA THR A 386 -8.86 -6.63 10.08
C THR A 386 -8.83 -5.88 11.39
N PHE A 387 -9.42 -4.68 11.42
CA PHE A 387 -9.70 -3.97 12.67
C PHE A 387 -11.10 -3.35 12.63
N GLY A 388 -11.85 -3.52 13.71
CA GLY A 388 -13.28 -3.21 13.78
C GLY A 388 -13.76 -2.94 15.20
N GLY A 389 -15.00 -3.34 15.50
CA GLY A 389 -15.53 -3.31 16.86
C GLY A 389 -16.11 -1.98 17.34
N SER A 390 -16.25 -0.97 16.47
CA SER A 390 -16.79 0.37 16.84
C SER A 390 -16.02 1.06 17.96
N THR A 391 -14.68 1.00 17.93
CA THR A 391 -13.82 1.58 18.99
C THR A 391 -13.86 3.12 19.05
N PRO A 392 -13.81 3.72 20.26
CA PRO A 392 -13.69 5.17 20.45
C PRO A 392 -12.46 5.78 19.78
N ARG A 393 -12.58 7.02 19.29
CA ARG A 393 -11.43 7.79 18.79
C ARG A 393 -10.38 7.98 19.88
N GLY A 394 -9.10 7.84 19.53
CA GLY A 394 -7.98 7.90 20.47
C GLY A 394 -7.82 6.67 21.38
N ASN A 395 -8.64 5.63 21.22
CA ASN A 395 -8.38 4.33 21.86
C ASN A 395 -7.10 3.72 21.27
N SER A 396 -6.40 2.84 21.98
CA SER A 396 -5.28 2.11 21.35
C SER A 396 -5.78 1.28 20.17
N ILE A 397 -5.03 1.24 19.06
CA ILE A 397 -5.34 0.35 17.93
C ILE A 397 -5.29 -1.14 18.34
N PHE A 398 -4.51 -1.49 19.37
CA PHE A 398 -4.46 -2.83 19.96
C PHE A 398 -5.53 -3.04 21.04
N GLY A 399 -6.32 -2.01 21.34
CA GLY A 399 -7.28 -2.00 22.42
C GLY A 399 -8.47 -2.94 22.20
N LEU A 400 -9.32 -2.99 23.22
CA LEU A 400 -10.54 -3.80 23.23
C LEU A 400 -11.69 -3.07 22.56
N ALA A 401 -12.57 -3.83 21.92
CA ALA A 401 -13.87 -3.32 21.51
C ALA A 401 -14.73 -2.98 22.76
N PRO A 402 -15.54 -1.90 22.72
CA PRO A 402 -16.32 -1.42 23.87
C PRO A 402 -17.42 -2.38 24.32
N LYS A 403 -17.94 -3.23 23.42
CA LYS A 403 -18.98 -4.21 23.74
C LYS A 403 -18.37 -5.59 23.89
N LYS A 404 -18.90 -6.37 24.85
CA LYS A 404 -18.60 -7.81 24.95
C LYS A 404 -19.30 -8.57 23.83
N ALA A 405 -18.73 -9.71 23.44
CA ALA A 405 -19.32 -10.62 22.48
C ALA A 405 -20.47 -11.44 23.11
N LYS A 406 -21.19 -12.26 22.32
CA LYS A 406 -22.31 -13.10 22.79
C LYS A 406 -21.91 -14.05 23.92
N ASP A 407 -20.67 -14.51 23.91
CA ASP A 407 -20.08 -15.34 24.96
C ASP A 407 -19.75 -14.57 26.25
N LYS A 408 -20.13 -13.29 26.34
CA LYS A 408 -19.89 -12.36 27.46
C LYS A 408 -18.39 -12.09 27.70
N ARG A 409 -17.52 -12.37 26.73
CA ARG A 409 -16.06 -12.15 26.83
C ARG A 409 -15.63 -10.98 25.93
N ALA A 410 -14.63 -10.23 26.39
CA ALA A 410 -14.06 -9.13 25.63
C ALA A 410 -13.28 -9.65 24.41
N TYR A 411 -13.12 -8.79 23.41
CA TYR A 411 -12.33 -9.05 22.19
C TYR A 411 -11.60 -7.77 21.77
N THR A 412 -10.52 -7.92 21.01
CA THR A 412 -9.70 -6.82 20.48
C THR A 412 -10.35 -6.17 19.27
N SER A 413 -10.02 -4.90 19.00
CA SER A 413 -10.38 -4.24 17.73
C SER A 413 -9.80 -5.01 16.55
N ILE A 414 -8.51 -5.36 16.63
CA ILE A 414 -7.81 -6.17 15.63
C ILE A 414 -8.17 -7.65 15.78
N LEU A 415 -8.43 -8.31 14.65
CA LEU A 415 -8.62 -9.75 14.52
C LEU A 415 -7.95 -10.27 13.23
N TYR A 416 -7.71 -11.58 13.18
CA TYR A 416 -7.29 -12.27 11.96
C TYR A 416 -8.35 -13.29 11.51
N GLY A 417 -8.42 -13.55 10.20
CA GLY A 417 -9.26 -14.62 9.67
C GLY A 417 -8.79 -16.01 10.11
N ASN A 418 -7.49 -16.25 10.09
CA ASN A 418 -6.87 -17.51 10.51
C ASN A 418 -5.50 -17.26 11.19
N GLY A 419 -4.85 -18.30 11.70
CA GLY A 419 -3.50 -18.20 12.25
C GLY A 419 -3.33 -18.67 13.69
N PRO A 420 -2.13 -18.46 14.26
CA PRO A 420 -1.71 -19.05 15.53
C PRO A 420 -2.31 -18.36 16.76
N GLY A 421 -3.08 -17.29 16.57
CA GLY A 421 -3.82 -16.62 17.63
C GLY A 421 -5.15 -17.30 18.00
N TYR A 422 -5.58 -18.31 17.24
CA TYR A 422 -6.70 -19.16 17.63
C TYR A 422 -6.42 -19.83 18.98
N SER A 423 -7.36 -19.76 19.91
CA SER A 423 -7.20 -20.39 21.22
C SER A 423 -8.55 -20.75 21.84
N ILE A 424 -8.62 -21.95 22.41
CA ILE A 424 -9.72 -22.42 23.26
C ILE A 424 -9.09 -22.84 24.59
N ARG A 425 -9.54 -22.23 25.70
CA ARG A 425 -9.13 -22.56 27.06
C ARG A 425 -10.36 -22.96 27.86
N ASP A 426 -10.28 -24.10 28.55
CA ASP A 426 -11.40 -24.66 29.32
C ASP A 426 -12.70 -24.75 28.50
N GLY A 427 -12.58 -25.21 27.25
CA GLY A 427 -13.70 -25.39 26.33
C GLY A 427 -14.27 -24.10 25.72
N ALA A 428 -13.66 -22.92 25.92
CA ALA A 428 -14.18 -21.68 25.33
C ALA A 428 -13.10 -20.64 24.96
N ARG A 429 -13.47 -19.66 24.11
CA ARG A 429 -12.59 -18.57 23.62
C ARG A 429 -12.07 -17.69 24.76
N PRO A 430 -10.77 -17.52 25.01
CA PRO A 430 -10.28 -16.71 26.12
C PRO A 430 -10.75 -15.25 26.02
N ALA A 431 -11.04 -14.61 27.16
CA ALA A 431 -11.34 -13.18 27.18
C ALA A 431 -10.06 -12.37 26.94
N ALA A 432 -10.11 -11.40 26.03
CA ALA A 432 -9.01 -10.46 25.82
C ALA A 432 -8.89 -9.47 27.01
N SER A 433 -7.68 -9.00 27.29
CA SER A 433 -7.39 -8.01 28.35
C SER A 433 -6.39 -6.97 27.85
N LEU A 434 -6.45 -5.75 28.37
CA LEU A 434 -5.60 -4.64 27.90
C LEU A 434 -4.10 -4.80 28.21
N PRO A 435 -3.68 -5.28 29.40
CA PRO A 435 -2.24 -5.52 29.62
C PRO A 435 -1.68 -6.54 28.62
N ALA A 436 -2.46 -7.56 28.26
CA ALA A 436 -2.05 -8.56 27.28
C ALA A 436 -2.11 -8.01 25.86
N ALA A 437 -3.19 -7.33 25.46
CA ALA A 437 -3.36 -6.84 24.10
C ALA A 437 -2.32 -5.79 23.68
N GLU A 438 -1.77 -5.06 24.65
CA GLU A 438 -0.65 -4.13 24.46
C GLU A 438 0.73 -4.80 24.42
N ASP A 439 0.83 -6.09 24.76
CA ASP A 439 2.10 -6.79 24.70
C ASP A 439 2.54 -7.00 23.24
N LYS A 440 3.84 -6.81 22.97
CA LYS A 440 4.40 -6.97 21.62
C LYS A 440 4.29 -8.40 21.07
N ASP A 441 4.20 -9.39 21.96
CA ASP A 441 4.13 -10.81 21.61
C ASP A 441 2.69 -11.35 21.65
N TYR A 442 1.71 -10.50 21.98
CA TYR A 442 0.29 -10.86 21.95
C TYR A 442 -0.13 -11.27 20.55
N ARG A 443 -0.80 -12.42 20.47
CA ARG A 443 -1.41 -12.92 19.25
C ARG A 443 -2.89 -12.59 19.24
N GLN A 444 -3.33 -11.78 18.28
CA GLN A 444 -4.75 -11.45 18.16
C GLN A 444 -5.56 -12.69 17.77
N GLN A 445 -6.82 -12.73 18.20
CA GLN A 445 -7.68 -13.90 17.97
C GLN A 445 -7.91 -14.14 16.48
N ALA A 446 -7.97 -15.42 16.12
CA ALA A 446 -8.23 -15.88 14.76
C ALA A 446 -9.40 -16.87 14.72
N ALA A 447 -10.09 -16.98 13.58
CA ALA A 447 -11.23 -17.89 13.44
C ALA A 447 -10.79 -19.34 13.18
N VAL A 448 -9.73 -19.53 12.39
CA VAL A 448 -9.21 -20.86 12.01
C VAL A 448 -7.78 -21.04 12.55
N PRO A 449 -7.49 -22.13 13.30
CA PRO A 449 -6.13 -22.39 13.79
C PRO A 449 -5.20 -22.80 12.66
N LEU A 450 -4.09 -22.08 12.51
CA LEU A 450 -2.96 -22.43 11.66
C LEU A 450 -1.66 -22.10 12.39
N GLU A 451 -0.55 -22.77 12.04
CA GLU A 451 0.77 -22.46 12.61
C GLU A 451 1.23 -21.05 12.22
N THR A 452 0.91 -20.64 11.00
CA THR A 452 1.11 -19.30 10.47
C THR A 452 -0.21 -18.80 9.88
N GLU A 453 -0.53 -17.54 10.13
CA GLU A 453 -1.61 -16.86 9.42
C GLU A 453 -1.33 -16.81 7.91
N THR A 454 -2.34 -16.70 7.05
CA THR A 454 -2.18 -16.69 5.59
C THR A 454 -2.19 -15.28 4.99
N HIS A 455 -1.50 -15.09 3.87
CA HIS A 455 -1.73 -13.91 3.02
C HIS A 455 -3.21 -13.79 2.62
N SER A 456 -3.57 -12.60 2.11
CA SER A 456 -4.86 -12.33 1.49
C SER A 456 -4.67 -11.86 0.03
N GLY A 457 -5.69 -12.11 -0.79
CA GLY A 457 -5.64 -11.98 -2.25
C GLY A 457 -6.31 -10.73 -2.82
N GLU A 458 -6.69 -9.77 -1.98
CA GLU A 458 -7.25 -8.50 -2.44
C GLU A 458 -6.21 -7.60 -3.11
N ASP A 459 -6.70 -6.63 -3.87
CA ASP A 459 -5.87 -5.61 -4.49
C ASP A 459 -5.11 -4.78 -3.43
N VAL A 460 -3.86 -4.45 -3.70
CA VAL A 460 -3.02 -3.61 -2.83
C VAL A 460 -2.81 -2.22 -3.42
N VAL A 461 -2.43 -1.25 -2.59
CA VAL A 461 -2.25 0.13 -3.04
C VAL A 461 -0.87 0.34 -3.65
N VAL A 462 -0.81 1.10 -4.74
CA VAL A 462 0.42 1.68 -5.28
C VAL A 462 0.35 3.19 -5.10
N LEU A 463 1.34 3.78 -4.45
CA LEU A 463 1.47 5.23 -4.23
C LEU A 463 2.73 5.71 -4.95
N ALA A 464 2.65 6.80 -5.73
CA ALA A 464 3.78 7.27 -6.51
C ALA A 464 3.96 8.80 -6.51
N GLN A 465 5.22 9.24 -6.53
CA GLN A 465 5.64 10.63 -6.68
C GLN A 465 6.86 10.73 -7.61
N GLY A 466 6.91 11.82 -8.39
CA GLY A 466 8.07 12.16 -9.22
C GLY A 466 7.82 11.99 -10.71
N PRO A 467 8.89 11.92 -11.53
CA PRO A 467 8.78 11.82 -12.99
C PRO A 467 7.99 10.57 -13.40
N MET A 468 7.00 10.76 -14.28
CA MET A 468 6.06 9.75 -14.75
C MET A 468 5.17 9.10 -13.67
N ALA A 469 5.11 9.63 -12.44
CA ALA A 469 4.27 9.06 -11.39
C ALA A 469 2.76 9.08 -11.71
N HIS A 470 2.32 9.99 -12.57
CA HIS A 470 0.93 10.08 -13.05
C HIS A 470 0.45 8.87 -13.87
N LEU A 471 1.38 8.00 -14.32
CA LEU A 471 1.05 6.74 -14.98
C LEU A 471 0.45 5.70 -14.00
N PHE A 472 0.63 5.90 -12.69
CA PHE A 472 -0.05 5.11 -11.65
C PHE A 472 -1.45 5.69 -11.41
N HIS A 473 -2.44 5.05 -12.02
CA HIS A 473 -3.84 5.44 -11.94
C HIS A 473 -4.77 4.21 -12.03
N GLY A 474 -6.00 4.35 -11.51
CA GLY A 474 -7.06 3.34 -11.65
C GLY A 474 -6.71 1.98 -11.01
N VAL A 475 -7.19 0.90 -11.62
CA VAL A 475 -6.90 -0.48 -11.24
C VAL A 475 -5.98 -1.11 -12.28
N GLN A 476 -4.83 -1.62 -11.85
CA GLN A 476 -3.77 -2.16 -12.71
C GLN A 476 -3.45 -3.61 -12.32
N GLU A 477 -2.86 -4.35 -13.25
CA GLU A 477 -2.16 -5.58 -12.89
C GLU A 477 -0.85 -5.23 -12.15
N GLN A 478 -0.44 -6.08 -11.20
CA GLN A 478 0.76 -5.80 -10.40
C GLN A 478 2.05 -5.69 -11.24
N HIS A 479 2.15 -6.40 -12.37
CA HIS A 479 3.34 -6.34 -13.24
C HIS A 479 3.53 -4.97 -13.90
N TYR A 480 2.47 -4.17 -14.01
CA TYR A 480 2.49 -2.80 -14.52
C TYR A 480 3.46 -1.90 -13.75
N ILE A 481 3.73 -2.21 -12.47
CA ILE A 481 4.66 -1.45 -11.62
C ILE A 481 6.08 -1.48 -12.22
N ALA A 482 6.58 -2.66 -12.58
CA ALA A 482 7.90 -2.83 -13.20
C ALA A 482 7.99 -2.08 -14.53
N HIS A 483 6.95 -2.20 -15.36
CA HIS A 483 6.88 -1.55 -16.66
C HIS A 483 6.88 -0.03 -16.56
N THR A 484 6.11 0.52 -15.63
CA THR A 484 6.04 1.97 -15.40
C THR A 484 7.38 2.51 -14.92
N MET A 485 8.06 1.81 -14.00
CA MET A 485 9.41 2.17 -13.58
C MET A 485 10.41 2.12 -14.74
N ALA A 486 10.41 1.03 -15.53
CA ALA A 486 11.28 0.89 -16.68
C ALA A 486 11.04 2.00 -17.73
N TYR A 487 9.77 2.32 -18.00
CA TYR A 487 9.37 3.40 -18.90
C TYR A 487 9.88 4.75 -18.39
N ALA A 488 9.62 5.06 -17.11
CA ALA A 488 10.01 6.33 -16.50
C ALA A 488 11.51 6.60 -16.59
N ALA A 489 12.35 5.56 -16.42
CA ALA A 489 13.80 5.69 -16.51
C ALA A 489 14.39 5.40 -17.90
N CYS A 490 13.54 5.10 -18.90
CA CYS A 490 13.95 4.73 -20.25
C CYS A 490 14.89 3.52 -20.26
N LEU A 491 14.49 2.47 -19.54
CA LEU A 491 15.15 1.17 -19.50
C LEU A 491 14.44 0.23 -20.47
N GLU A 492 15.10 -0.87 -20.85
CA GLU A 492 14.44 -1.89 -21.68
C GLU A 492 13.14 -2.41 -21.03
N PRO A 493 12.09 -2.69 -21.83
CA PRO A 493 12.05 -2.62 -23.31
C PRO A 493 11.78 -1.21 -23.90
N TYR A 494 11.67 -0.17 -23.08
CA TYR A 494 11.21 1.18 -23.47
C TYR A 494 12.32 2.15 -23.89
N ALA A 495 13.58 1.70 -23.95
CA ALA A 495 14.73 2.57 -24.21
C ALA A 495 14.66 3.31 -25.56
N THR A 496 13.92 2.78 -26.54
CA THR A 496 13.82 3.34 -27.90
C THR A 496 12.58 4.23 -28.13
N GLU A 497 11.70 4.32 -27.13
CA GLU A 497 10.47 5.10 -27.20
C GLU A 497 10.76 6.58 -27.50
N PRO A 498 9.89 7.30 -28.24
CA PRO A 498 10.15 8.68 -28.66
C PRO A 498 10.48 9.63 -27.52
N GLY A 499 9.85 9.46 -26.34
CA GLY A 499 10.11 10.24 -25.12
C GLY A 499 11.42 9.89 -24.41
N CYS A 500 12.05 8.78 -24.80
CA CYS A 500 13.28 8.24 -24.21
C CYS A 500 14.53 8.48 -25.05
N ARG A 501 14.38 8.96 -26.29
CA ARG A 501 15.49 9.38 -27.13
C ARG A 501 16.14 10.62 -26.51
N ALA A 502 17.43 10.53 -26.18
CA ALA A 502 18.21 11.70 -25.80
C ALA A 502 18.02 12.78 -26.86
N ALA A 503 17.80 14.03 -26.44
CA ALA A 503 17.58 15.17 -27.32
C ALA A 503 18.74 15.33 -28.33
N ARG A 504 18.65 14.63 -29.47
CA ARG A 504 19.22 15.12 -30.71
C ARG A 504 18.32 16.26 -31.13
N ARG A 505 18.89 17.45 -31.25
CA ARG A 505 18.25 18.64 -31.82
C ARG A 505 17.42 18.21 -33.04
N ALA A 506 16.10 18.19 -32.88
CA ALA A 506 15.19 17.88 -33.97
C ALA A 506 14.69 19.20 -34.55
N SER A 507 15.23 19.54 -35.72
CA SER A 507 14.58 20.45 -36.66
C SER A 507 13.16 19.96 -36.94
N HIS A 508 12.20 20.89 -36.84
CA HIS A 508 10.80 20.62 -37.10
C HIS A 508 10.57 20.31 -38.57
N GLY A 509 9.94 19.16 -38.84
CA GLY A 509 9.27 18.88 -40.10
C GLY A 509 7.93 18.22 -39.77
N PRO A 510 6.79 18.72 -40.28
CA PRO A 510 5.49 18.14 -39.97
C PRO A 510 5.35 16.84 -40.75
N ARG A 511 5.02 15.74 -40.05
CA ARG A 511 4.50 14.54 -40.70
C ARG A 511 3.14 14.19 -40.14
N CYS A 512 2.15 14.33 -41.01
CA CYS A 512 0.81 13.75 -40.90
C CYS A 512 0.90 12.26 -41.21
N SER A 513 0.22 11.41 -40.43
CA SER A 513 -0.09 10.01 -40.79
C SER A 513 -1.22 9.49 -39.89
N PRO A 514 -2.05 8.54 -40.36
CA PRO A 514 -3.46 8.44 -39.97
C PRO A 514 -3.71 7.67 -38.67
N GLN A 515 -4.86 7.99 -38.07
CA GLN A 515 -5.48 7.21 -37.01
C GLN A 515 -5.61 5.72 -37.37
N PRO A 516 -5.68 4.86 -36.34
CA PRO A 516 -6.66 3.79 -36.38
C PRO A 516 -7.57 3.83 -35.14
N LEU A 517 -8.85 4.07 -35.41
CA LEU A 517 -9.97 3.60 -34.60
C LEU A 517 -9.93 2.05 -34.60
N LEU A 518 -9.15 1.43 -33.72
CA LEU A 518 -9.20 -0.03 -33.49
C LEU A 518 -8.78 -0.48 -32.08
N ALA A 519 -8.54 0.46 -31.15
CA ALA A 519 -8.13 0.15 -29.77
C ALA A 519 -9.27 -0.34 -28.85
N LEU A 520 -10.53 -0.32 -29.29
CA LEU A 520 -11.69 -0.71 -28.47
C LEU A 520 -12.21 -2.14 -28.71
N LEU A 521 -11.68 -2.85 -29.72
CA LEU A 521 -12.07 -4.25 -30.02
C LEU A 521 -11.04 -5.29 -29.53
N ALA A 522 -9.79 -4.89 -29.27
CA ALA A 522 -8.76 -5.80 -28.76
C ALA A 522 -8.98 -6.21 -27.29
N LEU A 523 -9.73 -5.44 -26.49
CA LEU A 523 -10.08 -5.82 -25.12
C LEU A 523 -11.20 -6.88 -25.01
N CYS A 524 -11.92 -7.18 -26.09
CA CYS A 524 -13.00 -8.20 -26.07
C CYS A 524 -12.56 -9.58 -26.57
N MET A 525 -11.43 -9.71 -27.28
CA MET A 525 -10.98 -10.99 -27.85
C MET A 525 -10.00 -11.76 -26.95
N ALA A 526 -9.48 -11.17 -25.88
CA ALA A 526 -8.66 -11.85 -24.87
C ALA A 526 -9.46 -12.79 -23.94
N ALA A 527 -10.73 -13.05 -24.25
CA ALA A 527 -11.64 -13.82 -23.40
C ALA A 527 -11.77 -15.30 -23.78
N LEU A 528 -10.99 -15.80 -24.76
CA LEU A 528 -11.16 -17.15 -25.32
C LEU A 528 -9.88 -17.99 -25.48
N THR A 529 -8.72 -17.51 -25.01
CA THR A 529 -7.45 -18.27 -25.04
C THR A 529 -6.87 -18.38 -23.63
N GLY A 530 -6.65 -19.63 -23.21
CA GLY A 530 -6.38 -19.99 -21.82
C GLY A 530 -4.96 -19.73 -21.33
N ARG A 531 -4.70 -20.25 -20.13
CA ARG A 531 -3.44 -20.29 -19.35
C ARG A 531 -2.11 -20.24 -20.13
N ALA A 532 -2.05 -20.80 -21.34
CA ALA A 532 -0.85 -20.83 -22.19
C ALA A 532 -0.33 -19.44 -22.64
N GLU A 533 -1.18 -18.42 -22.79
CA GLU A 533 -0.70 -17.07 -23.14
C GLU A 533 -0.03 -16.35 -21.96
N GLU A 534 -0.57 -16.54 -20.75
CA GLU A 534 -0.03 -15.97 -19.50
C GLU A 534 1.35 -16.52 -19.14
N GLU A 535 1.68 -17.72 -19.61
CA GLU A 535 3.01 -18.31 -19.46
C GLU A 535 4.08 -17.59 -20.29
N ASN A 536 3.70 -16.83 -21.33
CA ASN A 536 4.63 -16.13 -22.22
C ASN A 536 4.88 -14.68 -21.77
N PRO A 537 6.14 -14.29 -21.47
CA PRO A 537 6.48 -12.92 -21.06
C PRO A 537 5.97 -11.81 -22.00
N SER A 538 5.92 -12.08 -23.32
CA SER A 538 5.50 -11.10 -24.32
C SER A 538 4.03 -10.68 -24.18
N PHE A 539 3.18 -11.53 -23.61
CA PHE A 539 1.79 -11.21 -23.30
C PHE A 539 1.72 -10.04 -22.31
N TRP A 540 2.44 -10.16 -21.20
CA TRP A 540 2.50 -9.15 -20.14
C TRP A 540 3.10 -7.83 -20.64
N TYR A 541 4.13 -7.91 -21.50
CA TYR A 541 4.77 -6.73 -22.08
C TYR A 541 3.82 -5.93 -22.97
N LYS A 542 3.05 -6.61 -23.83
CA LYS A 542 2.04 -5.96 -24.69
C LYS A 542 0.93 -5.34 -23.86
N GLN A 543 0.44 -6.06 -22.85
CA GLN A 543 -0.60 -5.56 -21.96
C GLN A 543 -0.14 -4.30 -21.21
N ALA A 544 1.08 -4.29 -20.68
CA ALA A 544 1.63 -3.14 -19.97
C ALA A 544 1.90 -1.95 -20.89
N ALA A 545 2.44 -2.18 -22.09
CA ALA A 545 2.64 -1.12 -23.08
C ALA A 545 1.30 -0.46 -23.47
N ALA A 546 0.26 -1.25 -23.72
CA ALA A 546 -1.07 -0.74 -24.01
C ALA A 546 -1.67 0.07 -22.83
N ALA A 547 -1.44 -0.36 -21.59
CA ALA A 547 -1.88 0.38 -20.40
C ALA A 547 -1.13 1.71 -20.25
N ILE A 548 0.19 1.73 -20.48
CA ILE A 548 0.99 2.96 -20.49
C ILE A 548 0.49 3.91 -21.59
N ASP A 549 0.29 3.44 -22.82
CA ASP A 549 -0.23 4.26 -23.92
C ASP A 549 -1.63 4.81 -23.62
N ALA A 550 -2.49 4.00 -22.99
CA ALA A 550 -3.81 4.44 -22.56
C ALA A 550 -3.72 5.57 -21.51
N SER A 551 -2.74 5.53 -20.62
CA SER A 551 -2.57 6.55 -19.56
C SER A 551 -2.25 7.94 -20.12
N PHE A 552 -1.49 8.05 -21.22
CA PHE A 552 -1.22 9.34 -21.89
C PHE A 552 -2.47 9.97 -22.53
N ASN A 553 -3.48 9.15 -22.81
CA ASN A 553 -4.77 9.61 -23.33
C ASN A 553 -5.72 10.10 -22.22
N ILE A 554 -5.34 9.97 -20.95
CA ILE A 554 -6.12 10.46 -19.80
C ILE A 554 -5.88 11.96 -19.65
N GLN A 555 -6.73 12.75 -20.29
CA GLN A 555 -6.69 14.21 -20.19
C GLN A 555 -7.74 14.72 -19.18
N PRO A 556 -7.33 15.58 -18.21
CA PRO A 556 -8.26 16.22 -17.29
C PRO A 556 -9.36 16.98 -18.03
N ARG A 557 -10.62 16.59 -17.79
CA ARG A 557 -11.77 17.34 -18.29
C ARG A 557 -12.09 18.48 -17.32
N ILE A 558 -11.66 19.70 -17.63
CA ILE A 558 -11.74 20.85 -16.69
C ILE A 558 -13.02 21.69 -16.80
N HIS A 559 -14.04 21.24 -17.54
CA HIS A 559 -15.31 21.96 -17.65
C HIS A 559 -16.24 21.65 -16.48
N GLU A 560 -17.25 22.50 -16.28
CA GLU A 560 -18.29 22.33 -15.25
C GLU A 560 -19.09 21.04 -15.48
N ALA A 561 -19.27 20.27 -14.41
CA ALA A 561 -20.09 19.07 -14.40
C ALA A 561 -21.58 19.45 -14.35
N LYS A 562 -22.33 19.09 -15.39
CA LYS A 562 -23.79 19.30 -15.44
C LYS A 562 -24.56 18.35 -14.52
N ASN A 563 -24.05 17.14 -14.35
CA ASN A 563 -24.68 16.08 -13.56
C ASN A 563 -23.65 15.51 -12.61
N LEU A 564 -24.05 15.34 -11.35
CA LEU A 564 -23.28 14.66 -10.32
C LEU A 564 -23.99 13.35 -9.98
N ILE A 565 -23.26 12.24 -10.07
CA ILE A 565 -23.77 10.90 -9.71
C ILE A 565 -22.75 10.28 -8.77
N ILE A 566 -23.22 9.80 -7.64
CA ILE A 566 -22.42 9.05 -6.67
C ILE A 566 -23.08 7.67 -6.47
N PHE A 567 -22.30 6.61 -6.67
CA PHE A 567 -22.66 5.26 -6.27
C PHE A 567 -21.91 4.98 -4.98
N LEU A 568 -22.64 4.70 -3.90
CA LEU A 568 -22.06 4.40 -2.59
C LEU A 568 -22.44 2.96 -2.22
N GLY A 569 -21.45 2.08 -2.13
CA GLY A 569 -21.63 0.73 -1.62
C GLY A 569 -21.43 0.72 -0.10
N ASP A 570 -22.45 0.28 0.64
CA ASP A 570 -22.33 0.09 2.09
C ASP A 570 -21.54 -1.21 2.37
N GLY A 571 -20.48 -1.14 3.17
CA GLY A 571 -19.55 -2.27 3.37
C GLY A 571 -18.68 -2.62 2.16
N PHE A 572 -18.47 -1.70 1.22
CA PHE A 572 -17.79 -1.95 -0.05
C PHE A 572 -16.27 -1.69 0.00
N GLY A 573 -15.55 -2.55 0.73
CA GLY A 573 -14.09 -2.53 0.81
C GLY A 573 -13.38 -3.18 -0.39
N VAL A 574 -12.06 -3.04 -0.47
CA VAL A 574 -11.22 -3.63 -1.54
C VAL A 574 -11.30 -5.17 -1.60
N PRO A 575 -11.39 -5.91 -0.47
CA PRO A 575 -11.66 -7.34 -0.51
C PRO A 575 -12.96 -7.70 -1.23
N SER A 576 -14.05 -6.95 -0.99
CA SER A 576 -15.34 -7.14 -1.66
C SER A 576 -15.27 -6.86 -3.16
N ILE A 577 -14.51 -5.84 -3.58
CA ILE A 577 -14.26 -5.55 -5.01
C ILE A 577 -13.57 -6.75 -5.67
N THR A 578 -12.51 -7.27 -5.03
CA THR A 578 -11.72 -8.38 -5.58
C THR A 578 -12.55 -9.67 -5.65
N ALA A 579 -13.28 -10.01 -4.59
CA ALA A 579 -14.17 -11.17 -4.58
C ALA A 579 -15.28 -11.06 -5.64
N THR A 580 -15.86 -9.87 -5.83
CA THR A 580 -16.87 -9.62 -6.87
C THR A 580 -16.28 -9.82 -8.27
N ARG A 581 -15.03 -9.42 -8.48
CA ARG A 581 -14.30 -9.63 -9.73
C ARG A 581 -14.19 -11.12 -10.08
N ILE A 582 -13.75 -11.92 -9.11
CA ILE A 582 -13.61 -13.37 -9.24
C ILE A 582 -14.96 -14.03 -9.47
N LEU A 583 -15.99 -13.67 -8.70
CA LEU A 583 -17.33 -14.24 -8.84
C LEU A 583 -17.92 -13.95 -10.24
N LYS A 584 -17.79 -12.71 -10.73
CA LYS A 584 -18.23 -12.33 -12.07
C LYS A 584 -17.56 -13.17 -13.15
N ALA A 585 -16.27 -13.43 -13.03
CA ALA A 585 -15.53 -14.26 -13.97
C ALA A 585 -16.01 -15.72 -13.95
N GLN A 586 -16.20 -16.29 -12.76
CA GLN A 586 -16.68 -17.66 -12.57
C GLN A 586 -18.08 -17.85 -13.18
N GLN A 587 -18.96 -16.86 -13.01
CA GLN A 587 -20.29 -16.83 -13.66
C GLN A 587 -20.20 -16.80 -15.20
N GLN A 588 -19.07 -16.37 -15.75
CA GLN A 588 -18.78 -16.35 -17.19
C GLN A 588 -17.91 -17.54 -17.65
N GLY A 589 -17.60 -18.50 -16.77
CA GLY A 589 -16.73 -19.63 -17.08
C GLY A 589 -15.23 -19.28 -17.24
N LYS A 590 -14.77 -18.18 -16.63
CA LYS A 590 -13.37 -17.71 -16.63
C LYS A 590 -12.67 -18.00 -15.30
N LEU A 591 -11.34 -17.87 -15.26
CA LEU A 591 -10.49 -18.32 -14.14
C LEU A 591 -10.62 -17.44 -12.89
N GLY A 592 -10.82 -16.13 -13.04
CA GLY A 592 -11.20 -15.29 -11.91
C GLY A 592 -10.72 -13.83 -11.98
N PRO A 593 -9.55 -13.52 -11.39
CA PRO A 593 -9.18 -12.14 -11.03
C PRO A 593 -8.86 -11.22 -12.22
N GLU A 594 -8.61 -11.78 -13.40
CA GLU A 594 -8.28 -11.07 -14.63
C GLU A 594 -9.48 -10.30 -15.20
N THR A 595 -10.71 -10.73 -14.90
CA THR A 595 -11.93 -10.19 -15.50
C THR A 595 -12.26 -8.80 -14.94
N PRO A 596 -12.31 -7.71 -15.73
CA PRO A 596 -12.55 -6.38 -15.19
C PRO A 596 -14.01 -6.15 -14.75
N LEU A 597 -14.19 -5.38 -13.67
CA LEU A 597 -15.45 -4.77 -13.29
C LEU A 597 -15.70 -3.47 -14.07
N ALA A 598 -16.95 -3.00 -14.15
CA ALA A 598 -17.26 -1.73 -14.82
C ALA A 598 -16.56 -0.53 -14.16
N LEU A 599 -16.36 -0.60 -12.83
CA LEU A 599 -15.63 0.40 -12.06
C LEU A 599 -14.13 0.40 -12.37
N ASP A 600 -13.54 -0.72 -12.80
CA ASP A 600 -12.10 -0.80 -13.13
C ASP A 600 -11.75 0.11 -14.33
N ALA A 601 -12.73 0.50 -15.14
CA ALA A 601 -12.56 1.42 -16.27
C ALA A 601 -12.56 2.92 -15.88
N PHE A 602 -12.64 3.24 -14.59
CA PHE A 602 -12.60 4.62 -14.10
C PHE A 602 -11.13 5.07 -14.00
N PRO A 603 -10.73 6.15 -14.70
CA PRO A 603 -9.32 6.50 -14.84
C PRO A 603 -8.72 7.13 -13.59
N TYR A 604 -9.52 7.77 -12.74
CA TYR A 604 -9.05 8.47 -11.53
C TYR A 604 -9.48 7.73 -10.28
N MET A 605 -8.61 7.73 -9.27
CA MET A 605 -8.83 7.00 -8.04
C MET A 605 -8.23 7.74 -6.83
N ALA A 606 -8.92 7.68 -5.70
CA ALA A 606 -8.44 8.13 -4.40
C ALA A 606 -8.73 7.07 -3.31
N LEU A 607 -8.11 7.21 -2.14
CA LEU A 607 -8.54 6.51 -0.91
C LEU A 607 -9.23 7.48 0.03
N SER A 608 -10.24 6.99 0.75
CA SER A 608 -11.01 7.76 1.72
C SER A 608 -10.74 7.28 3.14
N LYS A 609 -10.29 8.18 4.03
CA LYS A 609 -10.07 7.88 5.45
C LYS A 609 -11.38 7.77 6.22
N THR A 610 -11.67 6.55 6.67
CA THR A 610 -12.95 6.15 7.28
C THR A 610 -12.91 6.22 8.80
N TYR A 611 -13.44 7.31 9.38
CA TYR A 611 -13.59 7.47 10.82
C TYR A 611 -14.62 8.57 11.15
N ASN A 612 -15.22 8.54 12.35
CA ASN A 612 -16.05 9.62 12.88
C ASN A 612 -15.23 10.47 13.86
N VAL A 613 -15.69 11.68 14.18
CA VAL A 613 -14.99 12.55 15.13
C VAL A 613 -14.73 11.85 16.47
N ASP A 614 -15.64 10.99 16.92
CA ASP A 614 -15.58 10.25 18.19
C ASP A 614 -15.36 8.73 18.07
N ARG A 615 -15.18 8.18 16.86
CA ARG A 615 -14.91 6.73 16.66
C ARG A 615 -13.82 6.48 15.63
N HIS A 616 -12.97 5.49 15.93
CA HIS A 616 -12.03 4.87 14.99
C HIS A 616 -12.74 4.29 13.78
N VAL A 617 -13.78 3.52 14.06
CA VAL A 617 -14.54 2.76 13.09
C VAL A 617 -15.90 3.45 12.95
N PRO A 618 -16.22 3.99 11.76
CA PRO A 618 -17.42 4.77 11.55
C PRO A 618 -18.67 3.89 11.43
N ASP A 619 -19.84 4.53 11.41
CA ASP A 619 -21.09 3.92 10.93
C ASP A 619 -21.57 4.58 9.63
N SER A 620 -22.59 3.99 9.00
CA SER A 620 -23.18 4.52 7.77
C SER A 620 -23.78 5.92 7.95
N ALA A 621 -24.28 6.27 9.15
CA ALA A 621 -24.88 7.57 9.42
C ALA A 621 -23.87 8.74 9.37
N GLY A 622 -22.77 8.61 10.11
CA GLY A 622 -21.71 9.63 10.09
C GLY A 622 -20.98 9.66 8.75
N THR A 623 -20.74 8.49 8.15
CA THR A 623 -20.09 8.37 6.84
C THR A 623 -20.92 9.02 5.74
N GLY A 624 -22.24 8.76 5.68
CA GLY A 624 -23.15 9.39 4.73
C GLY A 624 -23.15 10.92 4.86
N THR A 625 -23.10 11.44 6.09
CA THR A 625 -22.98 12.88 6.36
C THR A 625 -21.66 13.44 5.84
N ALA A 626 -20.53 12.74 6.03
CA ALA A 626 -19.24 13.18 5.53
C ALA A 626 -19.19 13.24 3.98
N TYR A 627 -19.64 12.17 3.31
CA TYR A 627 -19.63 12.08 1.84
C TYR A 627 -20.58 13.06 1.16
N LEU A 628 -21.74 13.32 1.74
CA LEU A 628 -22.78 14.14 1.11
C LEU A 628 -22.76 15.60 1.57
N CYS A 629 -22.28 15.91 2.77
CA CYS A 629 -22.30 17.25 3.35
C CYS A 629 -20.91 17.87 3.54
N GLY A 630 -19.84 17.08 3.46
CA GLY A 630 -18.46 17.57 3.60
C GLY A 630 -18.06 17.89 5.03
N VAL A 631 -18.74 17.29 6.02
CA VAL A 631 -18.52 17.50 7.46
C VAL A 631 -18.63 16.14 8.17
N LYS A 632 -17.67 15.83 9.06
CA LYS A 632 -17.78 14.61 9.90
C LYS A 632 -18.69 14.86 11.10
N GLY A 633 -19.57 13.90 11.36
CA GLY A 633 -20.42 13.83 12.56
C GLY A 633 -19.86 12.89 13.63
N ASN A 634 -20.60 12.78 14.74
CA ASN A 634 -20.37 11.74 15.74
C ASN A 634 -21.04 10.43 15.30
N TYR A 635 -20.60 9.30 15.85
CA TYR A 635 -21.19 7.99 15.59
C TYR A 635 -22.69 7.98 15.86
N LYS A 636 -23.48 7.39 14.95
CA LYS A 636 -24.96 7.37 14.97
C LYS A 636 -25.66 8.71 14.81
N THR A 637 -24.94 9.78 14.50
CA THR A 637 -25.55 11.06 14.12
C THR A 637 -25.60 11.19 12.60
N ILE A 638 -26.68 11.77 12.07
CA ILE A 638 -26.88 11.94 10.63
C ILE A 638 -27.33 13.37 10.32
N GLY A 639 -26.78 13.96 9.26
CA GLY A 639 -27.18 15.29 8.78
C GLY A 639 -26.80 16.45 9.70
N VAL A 640 -25.94 16.22 10.69
CA VAL A 640 -25.49 17.20 11.68
C VAL A 640 -23.98 17.15 11.87
N SER A 641 -23.41 18.25 12.36
CA SER A 641 -21.99 18.32 12.76
C SER A 641 -21.72 17.53 14.04
N ALA A 642 -20.44 17.28 14.35
CA ALA A 642 -20.05 16.60 15.59
C ALA A 642 -20.26 17.42 16.88
N ALA A 643 -20.80 18.65 16.79
CA ALA A 643 -21.34 19.34 17.96
C ALA A 643 -22.67 18.73 18.46
N ALA A 644 -23.44 18.07 17.58
CA ALA A 644 -24.63 17.33 17.98
C ALA A 644 -24.28 15.98 18.64
N ARG A 645 -25.09 15.58 19.62
CA ARG A 645 -24.89 14.35 20.41
C ARG A 645 -25.98 13.33 20.15
N TYR A 646 -25.57 12.06 20.06
CA TYR A 646 -26.51 10.95 19.84
C TYR A 646 -27.51 10.84 20.99
N GLY A 647 -28.80 10.83 20.66
CA GLY A 647 -29.89 10.73 21.65
C GLY A 647 -30.28 12.07 22.31
N GLU A 648 -29.62 13.19 22.00
CA GLU A 648 -29.87 14.49 22.61
C GLU A 648 -30.47 15.48 21.61
N CYS A 649 -31.79 15.49 21.47
CA CYS A 649 -32.51 16.31 20.47
C CYS A 649 -32.20 17.82 20.59
N SER A 650 -31.97 18.33 21.80
CA SER A 650 -31.63 19.74 22.05
C SER A 650 -30.35 20.20 21.36
N THR A 651 -29.44 19.26 21.04
CA THR A 651 -28.17 19.56 20.37
C THR A 651 -28.26 19.55 18.85
N THR A 652 -29.43 19.22 18.28
CA THR A 652 -29.62 19.15 16.82
C THR A 652 -29.74 20.55 16.21
N PHE A 653 -30.55 21.42 16.84
CA PHE A 653 -30.85 22.75 16.32
C PHE A 653 -29.59 23.63 16.29
N GLY A 654 -29.28 24.18 15.12
CA GLY A 654 -28.09 25.00 14.87
C GLY A 654 -26.85 24.21 14.45
N ASN A 655 -26.91 22.88 14.45
CA ASN A 655 -25.81 21.99 14.07
C ASN A 655 -26.08 21.22 12.77
N GLU A 656 -27.17 21.50 12.08
CA GLU A 656 -27.52 20.89 10.80
C GLU A 656 -26.49 21.24 9.71
N VAL A 657 -26.21 20.28 8.82
CA VAL A 657 -25.29 20.48 7.69
C VAL A 657 -25.98 20.26 6.35
N ILE A 658 -25.57 21.03 5.35
CA ILE A 658 -26.23 21.07 4.04
C ILE A 658 -25.48 20.19 3.04
N SER A 659 -26.21 19.25 2.43
CA SER A 659 -25.68 18.33 1.43
C SER A 659 -25.41 18.99 0.08
N VAL A 660 -24.55 18.38 -0.73
CA VAL A 660 -24.30 18.74 -2.14
C VAL A 660 -25.61 18.74 -2.95
N MET A 661 -26.51 17.80 -2.66
CA MET A 661 -27.82 17.73 -3.33
C MET A 661 -28.69 18.94 -3.02
N GLU A 662 -28.74 19.38 -1.76
CA GLU A 662 -29.50 20.58 -1.39
C GLU A 662 -28.85 21.85 -1.95
N ARG A 663 -27.52 21.93 -1.95
CA ARG A 663 -26.77 23.03 -2.60
C ARG A 663 -27.07 23.11 -4.10
N ALA A 664 -27.11 21.97 -4.78
CA ALA A 664 -27.47 21.90 -6.20
C ALA A 664 -28.92 22.35 -6.44
N ARG A 665 -29.86 21.94 -5.58
CA ARG A 665 -31.26 22.40 -5.65
C ARG A 665 -31.38 23.90 -5.45
N LYS A 666 -30.68 24.46 -4.45
CA LYS A 666 -30.66 25.90 -4.17
C LYS A 666 -30.08 26.69 -5.34
N ALA A 667 -29.03 26.19 -5.99
CA ALA A 667 -28.41 26.84 -7.14
C ALA A 667 -29.35 26.94 -8.36
N VAL A 668 -30.25 25.97 -8.54
CA VAL A 668 -31.21 25.95 -9.66
C VAL A 668 -32.50 26.72 -9.34
N TYR A 669 -33.05 26.56 -8.13
CA TYR A 669 -34.39 27.03 -7.80
C TYR A 669 -34.43 28.21 -6.81
N GLY A 670 -33.31 28.61 -6.21
CA GLY A 670 -33.26 29.69 -5.20
C GLY A 670 -33.96 29.36 -3.87
N LEU A 671 -34.37 28.11 -3.66
CA LEU A 671 -35.17 27.66 -2.51
C LEU A 671 -34.28 27.08 -1.40
N THR A 672 -34.54 27.45 -0.14
CA THR A 672 -34.06 26.75 1.07
C THR A 672 -35.22 25.97 1.69
N TRP A 673 -34.94 24.91 2.47
CA TRP A 673 -35.94 24.04 3.12
C TRP A 673 -37.09 24.75 3.86
N THR A 674 -36.89 26.01 4.28
CA THR A 674 -37.91 26.86 4.92
C THR A 674 -38.98 27.41 3.97
N GLN A 675 -38.75 27.36 2.66
CA GLN A 675 -39.74 27.74 1.63
C GLN A 675 -40.44 26.47 1.10
N LYS A 676 -41.44 26.00 1.84
CA LYS A 676 -42.37 24.96 1.37
C LYS A 676 -43.09 25.44 0.11
N GLN A 677 -42.69 24.96 -1.07
CA GLN A 677 -43.66 24.77 -2.15
C GLN A 677 -44.32 23.40 -2.00
N PRO A 678 -45.66 23.28 -2.16
CA PRO A 678 -46.31 21.99 -2.20
C PRO A 678 -45.85 21.26 -3.47
N VAL A 679 -44.94 20.30 -3.32
CA VAL A 679 -44.55 19.42 -4.41
C VAL A 679 -45.75 18.53 -4.74
N ARG A 680 -46.35 18.74 -5.91
CA ARG A 680 -47.18 17.70 -6.56
C ARG A 680 -46.31 16.46 -6.69
N THR A 681 -46.77 15.38 -6.07
CA THR A 681 -46.14 14.06 -6.04
C THR A 681 -45.85 13.53 -7.43
N GLN A 682 -44.64 13.76 -7.95
CA GLN A 682 -43.99 12.77 -8.80
C GLN A 682 -43.04 11.98 -7.92
N ARG A 683 -43.35 10.69 -7.76
CA ARG A 683 -42.62 9.75 -6.91
C ARG A 683 -41.14 9.72 -7.34
N PRO A 684 -40.18 10.06 -6.47
CA PRO A 684 -38.81 9.63 -6.69
C PRO A 684 -38.76 8.12 -6.45
N TRP A 685 -38.17 7.39 -7.39
CA TRP A 685 -37.83 5.98 -7.21
C TRP A 685 -36.65 5.89 -6.22
N LEU A 686 -36.97 5.93 -4.93
CA LEU A 686 -36.08 5.49 -3.87
C LEU A 686 -36.28 3.97 -3.75
N VAL A 687 -35.35 3.19 -4.31
CA VAL A 687 -35.29 1.75 -4.02
C VAL A 687 -34.49 1.59 -2.74
N TRP A 688 -35.20 1.39 -1.63
CA TRP A 688 -34.63 0.97 -0.36
C TRP A 688 -34.72 -0.54 -0.29
N TRP A 689 -33.59 -1.25 -0.27
CA TRP A 689 -33.56 -2.65 0.15
C TRP A 689 -33.48 -2.67 1.68
N GLY A 690 -34.65 -2.56 2.32
CA GLY A 690 -34.82 -2.93 3.72
C GLY A 690 -35.03 -4.44 3.78
N GLY A 691 -34.01 -5.19 4.22
CA GLY A 691 -34.15 -6.61 4.50
C GLY A 691 -34.98 -6.84 5.77
N ALA A 692 -36.19 -7.36 5.62
CA ALA A 692 -36.95 -7.99 6.70
C ALA A 692 -37.79 -9.14 6.15
N GLY A 693 -37.67 -10.33 6.75
CA GLY A 693 -38.62 -11.42 6.62
C GLY A 693 -38.15 -12.62 5.77
N GLY A 694 -37.30 -13.47 6.34
CA GLY A 694 -37.06 -14.81 5.80
C GLY A 694 -38.20 -15.75 6.18
N HIS A 695 -38.92 -16.26 5.18
CA HIS A 695 -39.91 -17.33 5.31
C HIS A 695 -39.28 -18.63 5.82
N HIS A 696 -39.93 -19.29 6.77
CA HIS A 696 -39.59 -20.63 7.22
C HIS A 696 -39.94 -21.67 6.16
N CYS A 697 -38.95 -22.43 5.68
CA CYS A 697 -39.15 -23.73 5.05
C CYS A 697 -38.78 -24.86 6.04
N PRO A 698 -39.51 -25.98 6.07
CA PRO A 698 -39.25 -27.07 7.02
C PRO A 698 -37.94 -27.83 6.65
N PRO A 699 -37.24 -28.41 7.65
CA PRO A 699 -35.94 -29.01 7.43
C PRO A 699 -36.05 -30.35 6.71
N SER A 700 -35.25 -30.50 5.66
CA SER A 700 -34.81 -31.80 5.12
C SER A 700 -33.58 -32.28 5.93
N PRO A 701 -33.32 -33.58 6.03
CA PRO A 701 -32.24 -34.13 6.87
C PRO A 701 -30.84 -33.62 6.45
N PRO A 702 -29.85 -33.62 7.37
CA PRO A 702 -28.64 -32.83 7.22
C PRO A 702 -27.66 -33.45 6.22
N SER A 703 -27.70 -33.00 4.97
CA SER A 703 -26.49 -32.89 4.16
C SER A 703 -25.70 -31.68 4.67
N LEU A 704 -24.38 -31.81 4.81
CA LEU A 704 -23.49 -30.67 5.11
C LEU A 704 -23.88 -29.47 4.22
N PRO A 705 -24.15 -28.28 4.78
CA PRO A 705 -24.56 -27.13 3.99
C PRO A 705 -23.46 -26.83 2.97
N SER A 706 -23.87 -26.77 1.70
CA SER A 706 -22.94 -26.46 0.62
C SER A 706 -22.50 -25.01 0.76
N THR A 707 -21.20 -24.73 0.70
CA THR A 707 -20.65 -23.38 0.84
C THR A 707 -21.10 -22.40 -0.25
N VAL A 708 -21.81 -22.89 -1.27
CA VAL A 708 -22.40 -22.10 -2.36
C VAL A 708 -23.88 -21.75 -2.13
N GLN A 709 -24.47 -22.14 -1.00
CA GLN A 709 -25.84 -21.74 -0.64
C GLN A 709 -25.90 -20.29 -0.17
N PHE A 710 -26.97 -19.58 -0.52
CA PHE A 710 -27.14 -18.15 -0.19
C PHE A 710 -27.23 -17.84 1.31
N ASP A 711 -27.65 -18.81 2.11
CA ASP A 711 -27.80 -18.71 3.57
C ASP A 711 -26.61 -19.29 4.34
N TYR A 712 -25.53 -19.69 3.64
CA TYR A 712 -24.30 -20.13 4.28
C TYR A 712 -23.65 -18.99 5.06
N GLN A 713 -23.35 -19.23 6.34
CA GLN A 713 -22.64 -18.30 7.20
C GLN A 713 -21.20 -18.76 7.41
N PRO A 714 -20.20 -17.99 6.98
CA PRO A 714 -18.80 -18.28 7.27
C PRO A 714 -18.50 -18.25 8.77
N GLN A 715 -17.43 -18.95 9.16
CA GLN A 715 -16.95 -18.97 10.54
C GLN A 715 -16.47 -17.57 10.97
N ALA A 716 -16.70 -17.20 12.23
CA ALA A 716 -16.25 -15.95 12.82
C ALA A 716 -15.33 -16.19 14.02
N ALA A 717 -14.28 -15.37 14.17
CA ALA A 717 -13.35 -15.45 15.29
C ALA A 717 -14.02 -15.09 16.64
N VAL A 718 -15.02 -14.20 16.59
CA VAL A 718 -15.74 -13.70 17.76
C VAL A 718 -17.25 -13.84 17.52
N PRO A 719 -18.00 -14.50 18.42
CA PRO A 719 -19.43 -14.71 18.22
C PRO A 719 -20.22 -13.42 18.50
N LEU A 720 -20.75 -12.80 17.45
CA LEU A 720 -21.58 -11.59 17.51
C LEU A 720 -23.00 -11.84 16.97
N GLU A 721 -23.92 -10.90 17.17
CA GLU A 721 -25.26 -10.92 16.55
C GLU A 721 -25.22 -10.51 15.08
N SER A 722 -24.33 -9.56 14.78
CA SER A 722 -24.06 -9.02 13.46
C SER A 722 -22.57 -8.70 13.39
N GLU A 723 -22.01 -8.74 12.19
CA GLU A 723 -20.68 -8.21 11.94
C GLU A 723 -20.58 -6.72 12.29
N THR A 724 -19.39 -6.28 12.70
CA THR A 724 -19.10 -4.86 12.93
C THR A 724 -18.50 -4.23 11.67
N HIS A 725 -18.57 -2.91 11.53
CA HIS A 725 -17.91 -2.22 10.44
C HIS A 725 -16.38 -2.40 10.50
N GLY A 726 -15.73 -2.45 9.34
CA GLY A 726 -14.27 -2.37 9.19
C GLY A 726 -13.79 -0.92 9.28
N GLY A 727 -12.56 -0.73 9.74
CA GLY A 727 -11.94 0.60 9.88
C GLY A 727 -10.99 0.98 8.75
N GLU A 728 -10.71 0.07 7.81
CA GLU A 728 -9.82 0.31 6.69
C GLU A 728 -10.35 1.37 5.71
N ASP A 729 -9.43 2.08 5.06
CA ASP A 729 -9.79 3.08 4.06
C ASP A 729 -10.53 2.44 2.88
N VAL A 730 -11.36 3.23 2.20
CA VAL A 730 -12.15 2.75 1.04
C VAL A 730 -11.77 3.46 -0.24
N ALA A 731 -11.81 2.75 -1.37
CA ALA A 731 -11.47 3.29 -2.67
C ALA A 731 -12.59 4.20 -3.23
N ILE A 732 -12.20 5.33 -3.79
CA ILE A 732 -13.05 6.23 -4.58
C ILE A 732 -12.61 6.09 -6.04
N LEU A 733 -13.53 5.74 -6.94
CA LEU A 733 -13.28 5.69 -8.38
C LEU A 733 -14.06 6.80 -9.08
N ALA A 734 -13.38 7.60 -9.93
CA ALA A 734 -13.96 8.80 -10.53
C ALA A 734 -13.73 8.89 -12.05
N LYS A 735 -14.76 9.37 -12.77
CA LYS A 735 -14.74 9.62 -14.21
C LYS A 735 -15.63 10.82 -14.54
N GLY A 736 -15.22 11.63 -15.50
CA GLY A 736 -16.00 12.78 -15.98
C GLY A 736 -15.28 14.11 -15.75
N PRO A 737 -16.02 15.24 -15.83
CA PRO A 737 -15.47 16.57 -15.59
C PRO A 737 -14.97 16.67 -14.14
N MET A 738 -13.80 17.28 -13.96
CA MET A 738 -13.08 17.45 -12.69
C MET A 738 -12.75 16.15 -11.94
N ALA A 739 -12.86 14.97 -12.56
CA ALA A 739 -12.57 13.70 -11.89
C ALA A 739 -11.09 13.53 -11.48
N HIS A 740 -10.16 14.25 -12.14
CA HIS A 740 -8.74 14.31 -11.77
C HIS A 740 -8.47 14.87 -10.37
N LEU A 741 -9.45 15.52 -9.75
CA LEU A 741 -9.38 16.00 -8.37
C LEU A 741 -9.37 14.84 -7.35
N PHE A 742 -9.79 13.64 -7.75
CA PHE A 742 -9.73 12.44 -6.93
C PHE A 742 -8.42 11.71 -7.17
N HIS A 743 -7.46 11.96 -6.29
CA HIS A 743 -6.13 11.34 -6.31
C HIS A 743 -5.57 11.22 -4.89
N GLY A 744 -4.65 10.27 -4.67
CA GLY A 744 -3.99 10.03 -3.39
C GLY A 744 -4.95 9.69 -2.24
N VAL A 745 -4.49 9.86 -1.00
CA VAL A 745 -5.33 9.64 0.20
C VAL A 745 -6.03 10.94 0.59
N GLN A 746 -7.31 10.84 0.91
CA GLN A 746 -8.22 11.96 1.14
C GLN A 746 -9.10 11.74 2.37
N GLU A 747 -9.49 12.82 3.03
CA GLU A 747 -10.57 12.78 4.02
C GLU A 747 -11.92 12.49 3.34
N GLN A 748 -12.82 11.74 4.00
CA GLN A 748 -14.20 11.51 3.50
C GLN A 748 -14.91 12.82 3.13
N THR A 749 -14.68 13.87 3.90
CA THR A 749 -15.31 15.18 3.70
C THR A 749 -14.93 15.82 2.37
N TYR A 750 -13.75 15.49 1.82
CA TYR A 750 -13.26 16.06 0.57
C TYR A 750 -14.18 15.74 -0.62
N VAL A 751 -14.87 14.59 -0.60
CA VAL A 751 -15.72 14.14 -1.73
C VAL A 751 -16.84 15.13 -2.01
N ALA A 752 -17.55 15.58 -0.98
CA ALA A 752 -18.62 16.57 -1.11
C ALA A 752 -18.10 17.90 -1.70
N HIS A 753 -16.91 18.33 -1.26
CA HIS A 753 -16.30 19.59 -1.71
C HIS A 753 -15.81 19.50 -3.16
N ALA A 754 -15.18 18.39 -3.55
CA ALA A 754 -14.77 18.14 -4.93
C ALA A 754 -15.99 18.08 -5.87
N MET A 755 -17.09 17.44 -5.46
CA MET A 755 -18.35 17.42 -6.21
C MET A 755 -18.97 18.82 -6.34
N ALA A 756 -19.01 19.59 -5.24
CA ALA A 756 -19.53 20.95 -5.25
C ALA A 756 -18.70 21.88 -6.15
N TYR A 757 -17.37 21.75 -6.12
CA TYR A 757 -16.48 22.48 -7.02
C TYR A 757 -16.69 22.08 -8.48
N ALA A 758 -16.80 20.77 -8.75
CA ALA A 758 -17.03 20.25 -10.09
C ALA A 758 -18.32 20.79 -10.73
N ALA A 759 -19.39 20.92 -9.94
CA ALA A 759 -20.67 21.47 -10.38
C ALA A 759 -20.81 22.99 -10.17
N CYS A 760 -19.75 23.69 -9.74
CA CYS A 760 -19.78 25.13 -9.58
C CYS A 760 -20.85 25.69 -8.61
N ILE A 761 -21.12 24.95 -7.53
CA ILE A 761 -22.13 25.31 -6.52
C ILE A 761 -21.50 25.69 -5.18
N GLU A 762 -22.28 26.32 -4.30
CA GLU A 762 -21.80 26.79 -2.98
C GLU A 762 -20.99 25.70 -2.24
N PRO A 763 -19.82 26.02 -1.66
CA PRO A 763 -19.25 27.36 -1.51
C PRO A 763 -18.35 27.81 -2.68
N TYR A 764 -18.30 27.06 -3.78
CA TYR A 764 -17.35 27.22 -4.88
C TYR A 764 -17.97 27.86 -6.13
N THR A 765 -18.72 28.94 -5.96
CA THR A 765 -19.39 29.64 -7.07
C THR A 765 -18.43 30.43 -7.97
N ASP A 766 -17.18 30.62 -7.54
CA ASP A 766 -16.10 31.31 -8.27
C ASP A 766 -15.30 30.39 -9.22
N CYS A 767 -15.63 29.09 -9.26
CA CYS A 767 -15.02 28.08 -10.14
C CYS A 767 -14.94 28.50 -11.63
N ARG A 768 -15.90 29.32 -12.13
CA ARG A 768 -15.96 29.78 -13.52
C ARG A 768 -14.87 30.80 -13.86
N GLN A 769 -14.39 31.56 -12.88
CA GLN A 769 -13.39 32.61 -13.07
C GLN A 769 -11.94 32.07 -13.14
N ARG A 770 -11.70 30.85 -12.64
CA ARG A 770 -10.36 30.21 -12.68
C ARG A 770 -10.10 29.41 -13.96
N ASN A 771 -11.12 29.17 -14.79
CA ASN A 771 -11.04 28.39 -16.03
C ASN A 771 -10.71 29.20 -17.29
N SER A 772 -10.56 30.53 -17.20
CA SER A 772 -9.94 31.32 -18.26
C SER A 772 -8.42 31.16 -18.14
N GLY A 773 -7.78 30.51 -19.14
CA GLY A 773 -6.34 30.22 -19.15
C GLY A 773 -5.43 31.46 -18.97
N PRO A 774 -4.11 31.27 -18.90
CA PRO A 774 -3.15 32.33 -18.60
C PRO A 774 -3.03 33.30 -19.78
N GLY A 775 -3.96 34.24 -19.85
CA GLY A 775 -3.98 35.36 -20.77
C GLY A 775 -4.47 36.58 -20.00
N THR A 776 -3.57 37.54 -19.79
CA THR A 776 -3.89 38.91 -19.36
C THR A 776 -4.49 39.08 -17.95
N ARG A 777 -3.73 38.79 -16.89
CA ARG A 777 -3.76 39.63 -15.68
C ARG A 777 -2.34 39.79 -15.15
N GLY A 778 -1.82 41.02 -15.20
CA GLY A 778 -0.55 41.38 -14.59
C GLY A 778 -0.58 41.02 -13.10
N ALA A 779 0.43 40.29 -12.66
CA ALA A 779 0.64 40.06 -11.24
C ALA A 779 0.88 41.41 -10.56
N PRO A 780 0.17 41.76 -9.47
CA PRO A 780 0.63 42.85 -8.63
C PRO A 780 1.93 42.38 -7.97
N LEU A 781 2.99 43.09 -8.30
CA LEU A 781 4.34 42.94 -7.75
C LEU A 781 4.33 43.41 -6.28
N ALA A 782 3.70 42.64 -5.40
CA ALA A 782 3.67 42.91 -3.97
C ALA A 782 3.34 41.62 -3.21
N LEU A 783 4.36 40.77 -3.01
CA LEU A 783 4.48 39.78 -1.91
C LEU A 783 5.76 38.92 -2.05
N LEU A 784 6.87 39.52 -2.52
CA LEU A 784 8.21 38.97 -2.38
C LEU A 784 8.97 39.82 -1.37
N LEU A 785 8.74 39.57 -0.07
CA LEU A 785 9.52 39.96 1.12
C LEU A 785 8.64 39.56 2.32
N PRO A 786 8.91 38.45 3.03
CA PRO A 786 10.14 38.29 3.81
C PRO A 786 10.68 36.83 3.79
N ALA A 787 11.68 36.55 2.97
CA ALA A 787 12.47 35.31 3.05
C ALA A 787 13.98 35.60 3.18
N LEU A 788 14.33 36.83 3.60
CA LEU A 788 15.73 37.31 3.64
C LEU A 788 16.17 37.80 5.04
N LEU A 789 15.45 37.42 6.11
CA LEU A 789 15.75 37.83 7.49
C LEU A 789 15.77 36.66 8.50
N LEU A 790 16.24 35.48 8.08
CA LEU A 790 16.46 34.32 8.96
C LEU A 790 17.90 33.76 8.88
N HIS A 791 18.85 34.59 8.46
CA HIS A 791 20.29 34.31 8.54
C HIS A 791 21.09 35.28 9.40
N LEU A 792 20.39 36.02 10.28
CA LEU A 792 21.01 36.71 11.40
C LEU A 792 20.20 36.36 12.65
N PHE A 793 20.89 35.78 13.64
CA PHE A 793 20.44 35.24 14.94
C PHE A 793 20.19 33.72 15.01
N ARG A 794 21.30 33.04 15.32
CA ARG A 794 21.51 31.71 15.94
C ARG A 794 21.30 30.45 15.13
#